data_AF-A0AA37AJG9-F1
#
_entry.id   AF-A0AA37AJG9-F1
#
_cell.length_a   1.000
_cell.length_b   1.000
_cell.length_c   1.000
_cell.angle_alpha   90.00
_cell.angle_beta   90.00
_cell.angle_gamma   90.00
#
_symmetry.space_group_name_H-M   'P 1'
#
loop_
_entity.id
_entity.type
_entity.pdbx_description
1 polymer ?
#
loop_
_entity_poly.entity_id
_entity_poly.type
_entity_poly.pdbx_seq_one_letter_code
_entity_poly.pdbx_strand_id
1 'polypeptide(L)'
;MPTVPTVTGRQVESRGFQSPGFQAFEQPNVGDVISQVAPKAIDMFAQAKQRANVALSQEASLKLSQAEEDLKTQLYSLKGQNAIGKGQEFTQQYDEQIQSLASSLPDDASRQMFMQQAQQQRIQFQGNVGRYEQGQVSEFEGNQYDATRQLQIQKEADAWNNPQEAILAKNIRTVATARFGASRGWSQEQILAAIEKDNLAATEMRAKNYAVDNPLGWMNGEFSADDTGGLDMRSVGIVESGGKHLNSDGSIVTSSAGAQGRFQLMPETGKELAARRGLKYNPADEQQHTMLASDYAQELSNKYGSELLAGAAYNWGQGNVDKLIEKIGDPRKGEISQADFIKKLPSETQGWISRYRKNKTGMDPVTVNQIDNLANAQIEKQRKLVLNELEPLLNNTMAQLNNGEVPDAVPSIPAIMFGYGEQGKKMVSKLDIAMDNAKTFQAIQYLSPEQQQQELIKKKPEVNDPEYALKLDAYGKLGALVQKSNEAIQVQRDARRFNEALSMGEKLDPTNKSMQKAADATPTAQNFRINDATTHDGIVQQVAKTGIIPSQVTTQLSAISRARSPEAVRQGAELFNRLYDTDPASVGDMPKDMQGFYLTVKQLTDSGMASETAIEQAQNLTYNQTDALKAQLASTQSTKEYKKDRSKAMDSAVSSMSGFFSWGNPSADDQTPEAARFRNDYQSLYDLNYRTTGGNADAAKKMTNQQIARTWSISEVNGNAKLMKYAPEALYNYGPSGWQAAQWKEEKEKLMYGDRNDDITTSPTQLGITSGNAVPVTSKTPESRIGGDLEITPDVLTARNGDYAIMVRTKDKDGIEAVQPFYDSYGRPMRWKPSLDEWEPYKKSIQEREQKDQEEIIKGQEIRGFKDKHRAIDEQYRRFHDDRVNRFKNYFSWSNE
;
A
#
# COMPACT_ATOMS: atom_id res chain seq x y z
N MET A 1 -8.84 -36.30 -31.63
CA MET A 1 -10.01 -37.20 -31.51
C MET A 1 -11.27 -36.38 -31.75
N PRO A 2 -12.05 -36.75 -32.77
CA PRO A 2 -13.50 -36.78 -32.58
C PRO A 2 -14.13 -38.08 -33.13
N THR A 3 -15.30 -38.37 -32.58
CA THR A 3 -16.12 -39.58 -32.60
C THR A 3 -16.81 -39.87 -33.94
N VAL A 4 -16.90 -41.17 -34.28
CA VAL A 4 -17.60 -41.75 -35.43
C VAL A 4 -19.06 -42.05 -35.08
N PRO A 5 -20.05 -41.80 -35.97
CA PRO A 5 -21.38 -42.41 -35.88
C PRO A 5 -21.46 -43.72 -36.67
N THR A 6 -21.93 -44.76 -36.00
CA THR A 6 -22.32 -46.06 -36.55
C THR A 6 -23.66 -45.98 -37.28
N VAL A 7 -23.79 -46.68 -38.42
CA VAL A 7 -25.09 -46.96 -39.05
C VAL A 7 -25.24 -48.47 -39.27
N THR A 8 -26.39 -48.94 -38.80
CA THR A 8 -26.91 -50.30 -38.69
C THR A 8 -27.32 -50.89 -40.05
N GLY A 9 -27.17 -52.22 -40.16
CA GLY A 9 -27.38 -52.98 -41.39
C GLY A 9 -28.83 -53.19 -41.84
N ARG A 10 -28.94 -53.69 -43.07
CA ARG A 10 -30.13 -54.35 -43.63
C ARG A 10 -29.69 -55.61 -44.38
N GLN A 11 -30.23 -56.74 -43.92
CA GLN A 11 -30.18 -58.06 -44.55
C GLN A 11 -30.94 -58.06 -45.88
N VAL A 12 -30.44 -58.80 -46.87
CA VAL A 12 -31.27 -59.34 -47.98
C VAL A 12 -30.87 -60.79 -48.22
N GLU A 13 -31.90 -61.61 -48.35
CA GLU A 13 -31.93 -63.06 -48.29
C GLU A 13 -31.29 -63.79 -49.50
N SER A 14 -30.80 -65.00 -49.19
CA SER A 14 -30.39 -66.03 -50.14
C SER A 14 -31.60 -66.63 -50.88
N ARG A 15 -31.55 -66.65 -52.22
CA ARG A 15 -32.32 -67.59 -53.05
C ARG A 15 -31.36 -68.51 -53.79
N GLY A 16 -31.40 -69.78 -53.43
CA GLY A 16 -30.74 -70.87 -54.14
C GLY A 16 -31.46 -71.22 -55.44
N PHE A 17 -30.69 -71.76 -56.38
CA PHE A 17 -31.21 -72.47 -57.55
C PHE A 17 -30.43 -73.80 -57.70
N GLN A 18 -31.16 -74.90 -57.79
CA GLN A 18 -30.67 -76.28 -57.87
C GLN A 18 -30.39 -76.71 -59.32
N SER A 19 -29.32 -77.47 -59.56
CA SER A 19 -29.11 -78.24 -60.80
C SER A 19 -29.56 -79.69 -60.63
N PRO A 20 -30.12 -80.36 -61.65
CA PRO A 20 -30.60 -81.74 -61.53
C PRO A 20 -29.49 -82.79 -61.69
N GLY A 21 -29.39 -83.64 -60.67
CA GLY A 21 -29.30 -85.11 -60.70
C GLY A 21 -28.37 -85.83 -61.67
N PHE A 22 -27.34 -86.50 -61.12
CA PHE A 22 -26.81 -87.74 -61.67
C PHE A 22 -27.35 -88.93 -60.83
N GLN A 23 -28.08 -89.83 -61.49
CA GLN A 23 -28.43 -91.16 -60.97
C GLN A 23 -27.28 -92.12 -61.23
N ALA A 24 -26.93 -92.89 -60.21
CA ALA A 24 -26.05 -94.06 -60.29
C ALA A 24 -26.87 -95.32 -60.60
N PHE A 25 -26.33 -96.22 -61.44
CA PHE A 25 -26.61 -97.66 -61.45
C PHE A 25 -25.38 -98.34 -62.10
N GLU A 26 -24.61 -99.11 -61.33
CA GLU A 26 -24.68 -100.58 -61.13
C GLU A 26 -23.86 -101.39 -62.15
N GLN A 27 -22.97 -102.22 -61.61
CA GLN A 27 -22.27 -103.29 -62.33
C GLN A 27 -23.26 -104.35 -62.80
N PRO A 28 -22.94 -105.05 -63.91
CA PRO A 28 -22.92 -106.51 -63.80
C PRO A 28 -21.75 -107.19 -64.52
N ASN A 29 -21.18 -108.14 -63.78
CA ASN A 29 -20.73 -109.51 -64.10
C ASN A 29 -19.82 -109.87 -65.30
N VAL A 30 -18.91 -110.77 -64.92
CA VAL A 30 -17.95 -111.60 -65.65
C VAL A 30 -18.67 -112.69 -66.46
N GLY A 31 -18.32 -112.84 -67.75
CA GLY A 31 -18.62 -114.04 -68.55
C GLY A 31 -18.74 -113.80 -70.06
N ASP A 32 -17.66 -114.17 -70.80
CA ASP A 32 -17.64 -114.54 -72.23
C ASP A 32 -17.92 -113.44 -73.31
N VAL A 33 -17.24 -113.30 -74.46
CA VAL A 33 -16.26 -114.12 -75.17
C VAL A 33 -15.49 -113.23 -76.19
N ILE A 34 -14.25 -113.65 -76.43
CA ILE A 34 -13.16 -113.10 -77.24
C ILE A 34 -13.47 -113.08 -78.76
N SER A 35 -13.15 -111.97 -79.45
CA SER A 35 -12.39 -111.92 -80.73
C SER A 35 -12.56 -110.53 -81.40
N GLN A 36 -11.54 -110.08 -82.14
CA GLN A 36 -11.42 -108.80 -82.89
C GLN A 36 -10.68 -107.65 -82.17
N VAL A 37 -9.38 -107.84 -81.92
CA VAL A 37 -8.45 -106.77 -81.54
C VAL A 37 -7.46 -106.55 -82.69
N ALA A 38 -7.75 -105.63 -83.62
CA ALA A 38 -6.72 -105.04 -84.49
C ALA A 38 -7.10 -103.65 -85.08
N PRO A 39 -8.33 -103.35 -85.58
CA PRO A 39 -8.62 -102.04 -86.18
C PRO A 39 -9.07 -100.94 -85.19
N LYS A 40 -9.60 -101.28 -84.00
CA LYS A 40 -10.03 -100.31 -82.97
C LYS A 40 -8.89 -99.65 -82.18
N ALA A 41 -7.68 -100.20 -82.25
CA ALA A 41 -6.54 -99.66 -81.49
C ALA A 41 -6.03 -98.33 -82.09
N ILE A 42 -6.05 -98.17 -83.41
CA ILE A 42 -5.49 -96.98 -84.08
C ILE A 42 -6.36 -95.72 -83.82
N ASP A 43 -7.69 -95.83 -83.86
CA ASP A 43 -8.60 -94.73 -83.52
C ASP A 43 -8.60 -94.38 -82.03
N MET A 44 -8.48 -95.38 -81.14
CA MET A 44 -8.35 -95.13 -79.70
C MET A 44 -7.03 -94.46 -79.34
N PHE A 45 -5.92 -94.82 -80.00
CA PHE A 45 -4.62 -94.16 -79.79
C PHE A 45 -4.60 -92.72 -80.32
N ALA A 46 -5.23 -92.43 -81.46
CA ALA A 46 -5.35 -91.07 -81.98
C ALA A 46 -6.20 -90.18 -81.05
N GLN A 47 -7.34 -90.69 -80.56
CA GLN A 47 -8.18 -89.97 -79.58
C GLN A 47 -7.50 -89.79 -78.22
N ALA A 48 -6.77 -90.81 -77.74
CA ALA A 48 -6.00 -90.71 -76.50
C ALA A 48 -4.86 -89.69 -76.62
N LYS A 49 -4.14 -89.66 -77.75
CA LYS A 49 -3.10 -88.66 -78.04
C LYS A 49 -3.68 -87.25 -78.14
N GLN A 50 -4.84 -87.08 -78.77
CA GLN A 50 -5.52 -85.78 -78.84
C GLN A 50 -5.96 -85.28 -77.45
N ARG A 51 -6.54 -86.16 -76.61
CA ARG A 51 -6.89 -85.80 -75.22
C ARG A 51 -5.67 -85.48 -74.37
N ALA A 52 -4.56 -86.20 -74.54
CA ALA A 52 -3.29 -85.93 -73.87
C ALA A 52 -2.70 -84.57 -74.31
N ASN A 53 -2.73 -84.26 -75.60
CA ASN A 53 -2.29 -82.96 -76.14
C ASN A 53 -3.13 -81.79 -75.58
N VAL A 54 -4.46 -81.97 -75.46
CA VAL A 54 -5.35 -80.98 -74.83
C VAL A 54 -5.02 -80.83 -73.35
N ALA A 55 -4.81 -81.91 -72.61
CA ALA A 55 -4.49 -81.86 -71.18
C ALA A 55 -3.14 -81.17 -70.90
N LEU A 56 -2.10 -81.47 -71.68
CA LEU A 56 -0.79 -80.83 -71.57
C LEU A 56 -0.85 -79.33 -71.94
N SER A 57 -1.61 -78.97 -72.97
CA SER A 57 -1.87 -77.57 -73.31
C SER A 57 -2.63 -76.84 -72.19
N GLN A 58 -3.60 -77.49 -71.55
CA GLN A 58 -4.35 -76.91 -70.42
C GLN A 58 -3.47 -76.73 -69.18
N GLU A 59 -2.58 -77.69 -68.89
CA GLU A 59 -1.60 -77.56 -67.80
C GLU A 59 -0.63 -76.39 -68.03
N ALA A 60 -0.11 -76.25 -69.26
CA ALA A 60 0.73 -75.12 -69.64
C ALA A 60 -0.02 -73.79 -69.50
N SER A 61 -1.29 -73.72 -69.92
CA SER A 61 -2.13 -72.53 -69.74
C SER A 61 -2.39 -72.20 -68.26
N LEU A 62 -2.55 -73.21 -67.39
CA LEU A 62 -2.70 -72.99 -65.94
C LEU A 62 -1.42 -72.41 -65.32
N LYS A 63 -0.25 -72.93 -65.71
CA LYS A 63 1.07 -72.40 -65.29
C LYS A 63 1.28 -70.98 -65.79
N LEU A 64 0.86 -70.67 -67.02
CA LEU A 64 0.90 -69.32 -67.57
C LEU A 64 0.03 -68.34 -66.76
N SER A 65 -1.18 -68.77 -66.36
CA SER A 65 -2.05 -67.96 -65.50
C SER A 65 -1.48 -67.74 -64.10
N GLN A 66 -0.74 -68.71 -63.52
CA GLN A 66 -0.02 -68.52 -62.25
C GLN A 66 1.09 -67.47 -62.40
N ALA A 67 1.91 -67.60 -63.46
CA ALA A 67 2.95 -66.62 -63.75
C ALA A 67 2.38 -65.21 -64.01
N GLU A 68 1.18 -65.13 -64.61
CA GLU A 68 0.46 -63.86 -64.81
C GLU A 68 0.16 -63.14 -63.49
N GLU A 69 -0.36 -63.87 -62.49
CA GLU A 69 -0.72 -63.31 -61.19
C GLU A 69 0.52 -62.87 -60.38
N ASP A 70 1.62 -63.62 -60.48
CA ASP A 70 2.90 -63.25 -59.85
C ASP A 70 3.46 -61.96 -60.46
N LEU A 71 3.47 -61.88 -61.80
CA LEU A 71 3.95 -60.69 -62.53
C LEU A 71 3.04 -59.47 -62.28
N LYS A 72 1.72 -59.64 -62.23
CA LYS A 72 0.80 -58.57 -61.83
C LYS A 72 1.06 -58.10 -60.42
N THR A 73 1.25 -59.01 -59.47
CA THR A 73 1.51 -58.65 -58.06
C THR A 73 2.79 -57.83 -57.93
N GLN A 74 3.85 -58.22 -58.64
CA GLN A 74 5.09 -57.48 -58.69
C GLN A 74 4.92 -56.09 -59.34
N LEU A 75 4.25 -56.00 -60.49
CA LEU A 75 3.98 -54.72 -61.15
C LEU A 75 3.13 -53.80 -60.25
N TYR A 76 2.07 -54.32 -59.64
CA TYR A 76 1.15 -53.53 -58.81
C TYR A 76 1.75 -53.04 -57.49
N SER A 77 2.92 -53.58 -57.11
CA SER A 77 3.72 -53.08 -56.00
C SER A 77 4.48 -51.79 -56.35
N LEU A 78 4.75 -51.54 -57.63
CA LEU A 78 5.43 -50.34 -58.12
C LEU A 78 4.40 -49.21 -58.26
N LYS A 79 4.56 -48.13 -57.48
CA LYS A 79 3.64 -46.99 -57.49
C LYS A 79 4.26 -45.71 -58.04
N GLY A 80 3.43 -44.83 -58.59
CA GLY A 80 3.81 -43.51 -59.11
C GLY A 80 4.92 -43.60 -60.15
N GLN A 81 5.99 -42.83 -59.96
CA GLN A 81 7.15 -42.80 -60.87
C GLN A 81 7.78 -44.18 -61.11
N ASN A 82 7.71 -45.10 -60.13
CA ASN A 82 8.35 -46.42 -60.24
C ASN A 82 7.61 -47.40 -61.17
N ALA A 83 6.35 -47.13 -61.51
CA ALA A 83 5.57 -47.93 -62.46
C ALA A 83 5.73 -47.45 -63.92
N ILE A 84 6.30 -46.27 -64.14
CA ILE A 84 6.43 -45.67 -65.47
C ILE A 84 7.49 -46.42 -66.28
N GLY A 85 7.13 -46.81 -67.51
CA GLY A 85 7.95 -47.61 -68.42
C GLY A 85 7.98 -49.11 -68.09
N LYS A 86 7.39 -49.54 -66.97
CA LYS A 86 7.45 -50.94 -66.53
C LYS A 86 6.49 -51.85 -67.27
N GLY A 87 5.45 -51.33 -67.91
CA GLY A 87 4.49 -52.19 -68.57
C GLY A 87 5.07 -53.00 -69.74
N GLN A 88 5.99 -52.40 -70.49
CA GLN A 88 6.70 -53.10 -71.57
C GLN A 88 7.63 -54.20 -71.03
N GLU A 89 8.34 -53.93 -69.94
CA GLU A 89 9.26 -54.88 -69.29
C GLU A 89 8.49 -56.10 -68.76
N PHE A 90 7.38 -55.89 -68.06
CA PHE A 90 6.54 -56.97 -67.56
C PHE A 90 5.84 -57.75 -68.69
N THR A 91 5.49 -57.08 -69.80
CA THR A 91 4.98 -57.77 -71.01
C THR A 91 6.06 -58.66 -71.65
N GLN A 92 7.32 -58.23 -71.67
CA GLN A 92 8.44 -59.05 -72.16
C GLN A 92 8.68 -60.26 -71.26
N GLN A 93 8.67 -60.09 -69.94
CA GLN A 93 8.79 -61.19 -68.99
C GLN A 93 7.66 -62.21 -69.17
N TYR A 94 6.43 -61.75 -69.44
CA TYR A 94 5.31 -62.62 -69.75
C TYR A 94 5.51 -63.37 -71.09
N ASP A 95 6.05 -62.70 -72.11
CA ASP A 95 6.39 -63.33 -73.40
C ASP A 95 7.46 -64.44 -73.26
N GLU A 96 8.45 -64.23 -72.40
CA GLU A 96 9.47 -65.24 -72.05
C GLU A 96 8.83 -66.46 -71.38
N GLN A 97 7.85 -66.27 -70.49
CA GLN A 97 7.10 -67.38 -69.87
C GLN A 97 6.30 -68.16 -70.91
N ILE A 98 5.65 -67.49 -71.87
CA ILE A 98 4.95 -68.13 -72.98
C ILE A 98 5.92 -69.00 -73.80
N GLN A 99 7.09 -68.47 -74.16
CA GLN A 99 8.09 -69.20 -74.95
C GLN A 99 8.66 -70.41 -74.19
N SER A 100 8.93 -70.26 -72.90
CA SER A 100 9.42 -71.33 -72.02
C SER A 100 8.41 -72.47 -71.92
N LEU A 101 7.13 -72.15 -71.65
CA LEU A 101 6.06 -73.14 -71.55
C LEU A 101 5.79 -73.82 -72.90
N ALA A 102 5.79 -73.08 -74.01
CA ALA A 102 5.64 -73.65 -75.36
C ALA A 102 6.77 -74.62 -75.74
N SER A 103 8.00 -74.34 -75.30
CA SER A 103 9.18 -75.18 -75.55
C SER A 103 9.17 -76.46 -74.71
N SER A 104 8.48 -76.45 -73.56
CA SER A 104 8.33 -77.62 -72.69
C SER A 104 7.32 -78.66 -73.22
N LEU A 105 6.49 -78.30 -74.21
CA LEU A 105 5.46 -79.17 -74.78
C LEU A 105 6.05 -80.12 -75.86
N PRO A 106 5.83 -81.45 -75.75
CA PRO A 106 6.52 -82.45 -76.56
C PRO A 106 5.96 -82.64 -77.98
N ASP A 107 4.72 -82.22 -78.25
CA ASP A 107 4.02 -82.45 -79.53
C ASP A 107 3.54 -81.13 -80.15
N ASP A 108 3.73 -80.96 -81.46
CA ASP A 108 3.43 -79.70 -82.17
C ASP A 108 1.96 -79.28 -82.08
N ALA A 109 1.02 -80.23 -82.05
CA ALA A 109 -0.41 -79.91 -81.93
C ALA A 109 -0.76 -79.35 -80.54
N SER A 110 -0.14 -79.87 -79.47
CA SER A 110 -0.29 -79.32 -78.12
C SER A 110 0.32 -77.91 -78.00
N ARG A 111 1.46 -77.66 -78.67
CA ARG A 111 2.10 -76.34 -78.72
C ARG A 111 1.23 -75.32 -79.45
N GLN A 112 0.63 -75.68 -80.58
CA GLN A 112 -0.27 -74.79 -81.32
C GLN A 112 -1.53 -74.42 -80.53
N MET A 113 -2.15 -75.40 -79.85
CA MET A 113 -3.31 -75.16 -78.98
C MET A 113 -2.96 -74.21 -77.81
N PHE A 114 -1.82 -74.45 -77.15
CA PHE A 114 -1.34 -73.57 -76.09
C PHE A 114 -1.04 -72.17 -76.60
N MET A 115 -0.34 -72.03 -77.73
CA MET A 115 0.01 -70.72 -78.30
C MET A 115 -1.22 -69.89 -78.67
N GLN A 116 -2.30 -70.50 -79.15
CA GLN A 116 -3.56 -69.80 -79.43
C GLN A 116 -4.18 -69.23 -78.15
N GLN A 117 -4.18 -70.00 -77.06
CA GLN A 117 -4.72 -69.55 -75.77
C GLN A 117 -3.79 -68.53 -75.09
N ALA A 118 -2.48 -68.75 -75.13
CA ALA A 118 -1.47 -67.85 -74.60
C ALA A 118 -1.49 -66.48 -75.29
N GLN A 119 -1.75 -66.42 -76.60
CA GLN A 119 -1.93 -65.15 -77.31
C GLN A 119 -3.14 -64.34 -76.78
N GLN A 120 -4.26 -64.99 -76.44
CA GLN A 120 -5.40 -64.31 -75.85
C GLN A 120 -5.10 -63.79 -74.44
N GLN A 121 -4.46 -64.61 -73.60
CA GLN A 121 -4.04 -64.20 -72.26
C GLN A 121 -3.03 -63.06 -72.31
N ARG A 122 -2.08 -63.09 -73.26
CA ARG A 122 -1.11 -62.01 -73.51
C ARG A 122 -1.78 -60.68 -73.84
N ILE A 123 -2.80 -60.67 -74.70
CA ILE A 123 -3.55 -59.44 -75.02
C ILE A 123 -4.22 -58.87 -73.77
N GLN A 124 -4.83 -59.72 -72.95
CA GLN A 124 -5.46 -59.30 -71.69
C GLN A 124 -4.44 -58.78 -70.68
N PHE A 125 -3.32 -59.48 -70.51
CA PHE A 125 -2.23 -59.08 -69.64
C PHE A 125 -1.65 -57.72 -70.07
N GLN A 126 -1.29 -57.57 -71.35
CA GLN A 126 -0.79 -56.31 -71.91
C GLN A 126 -1.78 -55.15 -71.70
N GLY A 127 -3.09 -55.41 -71.88
CA GLY A 127 -4.13 -54.41 -71.61
C GLY A 127 -4.30 -54.05 -70.12
N ASN A 128 -4.11 -55.00 -69.21
CA ASN A 128 -4.16 -54.77 -67.76
C ASN A 128 -2.95 -53.96 -67.28
N VAL A 129 -1.77 -54.37 -67.71
CA VAL A 129 -0.49 -53.71 -67.43
C VAL A 129 -0.49 -52.28 -67.96
N GLY A 130 -0.90 -52.07 -69.22
CA GLY A 130 -0.99 -50.73 -69.81
C GLY A 130 -1.98 -49.81 -69.09
N ARG A 131 -3.15 -50.33 -68.67
CA ARG A 131 -4.11 -49.56 -67.87
C ARG A 131 -3.58 -49.21 -66.48
N TYR A 132 -2.86 -50.12 -65.83
CA TYR A 132 -2.25 -49.87 -64.53
C TYR A 132 -1.17 -48.79 -64.61
N GLU A 133 -0.24 -48.93 -65.56
CA GLU A 133 0.81 -47.94 -65.81
C GLU A 133 0.23 -46.56 -66.12
N GLN A 134 -0.76 -46.49 -67.02
CA GLN A 134 -1.45 -45.23 -67.33
C GLN A 134 -2.12 -44.61 -66.09
N GLY A 135 -2.73 -45.45 -65.23
CA GLY A 135 -3.28 -45.02 -63.94
C GLY A 135 -2.22 -44.44 -63.01
N GLN A 136 -1.05 -45.08 -62.90
CA GLN A 136 0.05 -44.63 -62.05
C GLN A 136 0.75 -43.36 -62.57
N VAL A 137 0.94 -43.24 -63.89
CA VAL A 137 1.41 -42.00 -64.53
C VAL A 137 0.45 -40.86 -64.22
N SER A 138 -0.84 -41.10 -64.42
CA SER A 138 -1.89 -40.12 -64.14
C SER A 138 -1.91 -39.68 -62.67
N GLU A 139 -1.77 -40.61 -61.72
CA GLU A 139 -1.73 -40.31 -60.29
C GLU A 139 -0.47 -39.50 -59.91
N PHE A 140 0.70 -39.89 -60.43
CA PHE A 140 1.95 -39.18 -60.19
C PHE A 140 1.93 -37.75 -60.73
N GLU A 141 1.47 -37.55 -61.96
CA GLU A 141 1.31 -36.21 -62.55
C GLU A 141 0.35 -35.33 -61.74
N GLY A 142 -0.76 -35.89 -61.26
CA GLY A 142 -1.72 -35.20 -60.40
C GLY A 142 -1.08 -34.73 -59.09
N ASN A 143 -0.36 -35.63 -58.40
CA ASN A 143 0.32 -35.31 -57.15
C ASN A 143 1.41 -34.23 -57.34
N GLN A 144 2.20 -34.32 -58.42
CA GLN A 144 3.22 -33.31 -58.74
C GLN A 144 2.61 -31.94 -59.06
N TYR A 145 1.50 -31.93 -59.80
CA TYR A 145 0.73 -30.72 -60.07
C TYR A 145 0.19 -30.10 -58.77
N ASP A 146 -0.49 -30.89 -57.93
CA ASP A 146 -1.06 -30.41 -56.68
C ASP A 146 0.02 -29.88 -55.73
N ALA A 147 1.15 -30.58 -55.60
CA ALA A 147 2.29 -30.12 -54.80
C ALA A 147 2.85 -28.79 -55.32
N THR A 148 3.04 -28.67 -56.64
CA THR A 148 3.51 -27.43 -57.27
C THR A 148 2.52 -26.30 -57.06
N ARG A 149 1.23 -26.55 -57.32
CA ARG A 149 0.14 -25.60 -57.15
C ARG A 149 0.08 -25.05 -55.73
N GLN A 150 0.06 -25.94 -54.72
CA GLN A 150 0.01 -25.53 -53.31
C GLN A 150 1.27 -24.78 -52.88
N LEU A 151 2.45 -25.23 -53.30
CA LEU A 151 3.71 -24.53 -53.01
C LEU A 151 3.72 -23.11 -53.59
N GLN A 152 3.24 -22.92 -54.83
CA GLN A 152 3.22 -21.59 -55.43
C GLN A 152 2.13 -20.69 -54.83
N ILE A 153 0.99 -21.22 -54.40
CA ILE A 153 0.00 -20.45 -53.61
C ILE A 153 0.65 -19.94 -52.32
N GLN A 154 1.36 -20.81 -51.59
CA GLN A 154 2.06 -20.42 -50.37
C GLN A 154 3.15 -19.38 -50.64
N LYS A 155 3.98 -19.57 -51.68
CA LYS A 155 5.03 -18.61 -52.05
C LYS A 155 4.46 -17.23 -52.41
N GLU A 156 3.35 -17.19 -53.16
CA GLU A 156 2.68 -15.93 -53.47
C GLU A 156 2.14 -15.25 -52.21
N ALA A 157 1.59 -16.02 -51.27
CA ALA A 157 1.10 -15.53 -50.00
C ALA A 157 2.21 -14.96 -49.10
N ASP A 158 3.36 -15.64 -49.02
CA ASP A 158 4.50 -15.24 -48.22
C ASP A 158 5.19 -14.00 -48.80
N ALA A 159 5.18 -13.86 -50.14
CA ALA A 159 5.69 -12.69 -50.86
C ALA A 159 4.73 -11.49 -50.79
N TRP A 160 4.07 -11.26 -49.64
CA TRP A 160 3.08 -10.19 -49.51
C TRP A 160 3.67 -8.79 -49.73
N ASN A 161 4.91 -8.59 -49.28
CA ASN A 161 5.70 -7.36 -49.42
C ASN A 161 6.64 -7.35 -50.64
N ASN A 162 6.67 -8.42 -51.43
CA ASN A 162 7.53 -8.55 -52.61
C ASN A 162 6.69 -8.85 -53.87
N PRO A 163 6.21 -7.81 -54.58
CA PRO A 163 5.35 -7.99 -55.75
C PRO A 163 5.99 -8.84 -56.86
N GLN A 164 7.31 -8.79 -57.03
CA GLN A 164 8.00 -9.54 -58.09
C GLN A 164 7.97 -11.04 -57.82
N GLU A 165 8.23 -11.46 -56.58
CA GLU A 165 8.13 -12.87 -56.17
C GLU A 165 6.70 -13.39 -56.22
N ALA A 166 5.72 -12.57 -55.80
CA ALA A 166 4.31 -12.91 -55.90
C ALA A 166 3.89 -13.15 -57.37
N ILE A 167 4.29 -12.27 -58.28
CA ILE A 167 4.03 -12.42 -59.73
C ILE A 167 4.70 -13.67 -60.28
N LEU A 168 5.94 -13.97 -59.88
CA LEU A 168 6.65 -15.16 -60.33
C LEU A 168 5.93 -16.45 -59.89
N ALA A 169 5.56 -16.54 -58.61
CA ALA A 169 4.83 -17.68 -58.08
C ALA A 169 3.49 -17.89 -58.80
N LYS A 170 2.74 -16.79 -59.02
CA LYS A 170 1.51 -16.79 -59.81
C LYS A 170 1.74 -17.34 -61.22
N ASN A 171 2.75 -16.83 -61.94
CA ASN A 171 3.05 -17.26 -63.30
C ASN A 171 3.42 -18.76 -63.38
N ILE A 172 4.24 -19.25 -62.44
CA ILE A 172 4.61 -20.68 -62.36
C ILE A 172 3.36 -21.54 -62.17
N ARG A 173 2.47 -21.15 -61.24
CA ARG A 173 1.21 -21.86 -61.00
C ARG A 173 0.31 -21.85 -62.23
N THR A 174 0.11 -20.68 -62.84
CA THR A 174 -0.74 -20.53 -64.04
C THR A 174 -0.28 -21.44 -65.18
N VAL A 175 1.03 -21.50 -65.43
CA VAL A 175 1.59 -22.41 -66.45
C VAL A 175 1.39 -23.88 -66.06
N ALA A 176 1.58 -24.23 -64.79
CA ALA A 176 1.35 -25.60 -64.30
C ALA A 176 -0.12 -26.03 -64.47
N THR A 177 -1.08 -25.17 -64.09
CA THR A 177 -2.52 -25.42 -64.24
C THR A 177 -2.92 -25.53 -65.71
N ALA A 178 -2.40 -24.66 -66.59
CA ALA A 178 -2.70 -24.73 -68.01
C ALA A 178 -2.18 -26.03 -68.65
N ARG A 179 -0.94 -26.43 -68.33
CA ARG A 179 -0.36 -27.69 -68.84
C ARG A 179 -1.10 -28.92 -68.34
N PHE A 180 -1.42 -28.95 -67.05
CA PHE A 180 -2.17 -30.05 -66.44
C PHE A 180 -3.60 -30.14 -66.99
N GLY A 181 -4.31 -29.01 -67.09
CA GLY A 181 -5.66 -29.00 -67.66
C GLY A 181 -5.68 -29.44 -69.13
N ALA A 182 -4.72 -28.98 -69.94
CA ALA A 182 -4.61 -29.39 -71.33
C ALA A 182 -4.34 -30.89 -71.49
N SER A 183 -3.50 -31.51 -70.64
CA SER A 183 -3.25 -32.96 -70.68
C SER A 183 -4.47 -33.79 -70.25
N ARG A 184 -5.44 -33.18 -69.56
CA ARG A 184 -6.70 -33.78 -69.13
C ARG A 184 -7.90 -33.44 -70.00
N GLY A 185 -7.69 -32.69 -71.09
CA GLY A 185 -8.77 -32.29 -71.99
C GLY A 185 -9.74 -31.26 -71.40
N TRP A 186 -9.30 -30.45 -70.42
CA TRP A 186 -10.10 -29.35 -69.90
C TRP A 186 -10.36 -28.30 -70.98
N SER A 187 -11.56 -27.73 -70.99
CA SER A 187 -11.84 -26.56 -71.82
C SER A 187 -11.03 -25.35 -71.35
N GLN A 188 -10.87 -24.36 -72.22
CA GLN A 188 -10.21 -23.10 -71.85
C GLN A 188 -10.90 -22.43 -70.66
N GLU A 189 -12.23 -22.47 -70.61
CA GLU A 189 -13.02 -21.94 -69.50
C GLU A 189 -12.73 -22.66 -68.18
N GLN A 190 -12.60 -23.99 -68.20
CA GLN A 190 -12.24 -24.77 -67.01
C GLN A 190 -10.82 -24.45 -66.51
N ILE A 191 -9.86 -24.27 -67.42
CA ILE A 191 -8.50 -23.86 -67.07
C ILE A 191 -8.49 -22.47 -66.44
N LEU A 192 -9.20 -21.51 -67.04
CA LEU A 192 -9.30 -20.15 -66.51
C LEU A 192 -9.99 -20.13 -65.14
N ALA A 193 -11.09 -20.86 -64.97
CA ALA A 193 -11.78 -20.96 -63.68
C ALA A 193 -10.89 -21.58 -62.58
N ALA A 194 -10.08 -22.57 -62.92
CA ALA A 194 -9.11 -23.15 -61.97
C ALA A 194 -8.02 -22.13 -61.58
N ILE A 195 -7.49 -21.39 -62.56
CA ILE A 195 -6.50 -20.32 -62.31
C ILE A 195 -7.10 -19.21 -61.44
N GLU A 196 -8.32 -18.76 -61.72
CA GLU A 196 -9.00 -17.72 -60.94
C GLU A 196 -9.25 -18.17 -59.50
N LYS A 197 -9.72 -19.41 -59.30
CA LYS A 197 -9.88 -20.00 -57.97
C LYS A 197 -8.57 -19.98 -57.18
N ASP A 198 -7.46 -20.31 -57.83
CA ASP A 198 -6.15 -20.33 -57.18
C ASP A 198 -5.60 -18.93 -56.90
N ASN A 199 -5.82 -17.98 -57.83
CA ASN A 199 -5.47 -16.58 -57.63
C ASN A 199 -6.21 -15.99 -56.44
N LEU A 200 -7.50 -16.34 -56.28
CA LEU A 200 -8.29 -15.90 -55.14
C LEU A 200 -7.73 -16.50 -53.84
N ALA A 201 -7.49 -17.81 -53.79
CA ALA A 201 -6.90 -18.46 -52.62
C ALA A 201 -5.54 -17.85 -52.22
N ALA A 202 -4.67 -17.58 -53.20
CA ALA A 202 -3.38 -16.93 -52.96
C ALA A 202 -3.56 -15.48 -52.45
N THR A 203 -4.50 -14.73 -53.01
CA THR A 203 -4.83 -13.36 -52.59
C THR A 203 -5.36 -13.33 -51.15
N GLU A 204 -6.24 -14.26 -50.78
CA GLU A 204 -6.75 -14.41 -49.42
C GLU A 204 -5.64 -14.68 -48.41
N MET A 205 -4.72 -15.59 -48.73
CA MET A 205 -3.58 -15.90 -47.85
C MET A 205 -2.60 -14.73 -47.76
N ARG A 206 -2.32 -14.06 -48.88
CA ARG A 206 -1.48 -12.86 -48.92
C ARG A 206 -2.08 -11.71 -48.10
N ALA A 207 -3.41 -11.53 -48.18
CA ALA A 207 -4.14 -10.53 -47.40
C ALA A 207 -4.11 -10.86 -45.90
N LYS A 208 -4.23 -12.14 -45.52
CA LYS A 208 -4.05 -12.58 -44.12
C LYS A 208 -2.65 -12.26 -43.60
N ASN A 209 -1.61 -12.59 -44.36
CA ASN A 209 -0.22 -12.28 -43.99
C ASN A 209 0.00 -10.77 -43.86
N TYR A 210 -0.47 -9.99 -44.85
CA TYR A 210 -0.43 -8.52 -44.81
C TYR A 210 -1.16 -7.95 -43.59
N ALA A 211 -2.33 -8.47 -43.23
CA ALA A 211 -3.11 -8.01 -42.08
C ALA A 211 -2.44 -8.34 -40.73
N VAL A 212 -1.64 -9.41 -40.66
CA VAL A 212 -0.86 -9.72 -39.45
C VAL A 212 0.33 -8.77 -39.29
N ASP A 213 1.03 -8.48 -40.39
CA ASP A 213 2.26 -7.68 -40.36
C ASP A 213 1.97 -6.16 -40.40
N ASN A 214 0.95 -5.75 -41.14
CA ASN A 214 0.46 -4.36 -41.25
C ASN A 214 -1.07 -4.27 -41.07
N PRO A 215 -1.57 -4.50 -39.83
CA PRO A 215 -3.01 -4.53 -39.57
C PRO A 215 -3.69 -3.18 -39.81
N LEU A 216 -3.02 -2.06 -39.50
CA LEU A 216 -3.57 -0.73 -39.77
C LEU A 216 -3.68 -0.47 -41.27
N GLY A 217 -2.66 -0.84 -42.05
CA GLY A 217 -2.73 -0.74 -43.50
C GLY A 217 -3.85 -1.59 -44.08
N TRP A 218 -4.10 -2.79 -43.54
CA TRP A 218 -5.25 -3.59 -43.94
C TRP A 218 -6.57 -2.89 -43.63
N MET A 219 -6.73 -2.37 -42.40
CA MET A 219 -7.94 -1.64 -41.99
C MET A 219 -8.17 -0.35 -42.79
N ASN A 220 -7.12 0.24 -43.35
CA ASN A 220 -7.19 1.39 -44.25
C ASN A 220 -7.41 1.02 -45.73
N GLY A 221 -7.42 -0.28 -46.06
CA GLY A 221 -7.56 -0.77 -47.43
C GLY A 221 -6.31 -0.58 -48.29
N GLU A 222 -5.12 -0.49 -47.70
CA GLU A 222 -3.86 -0.25 -48.41
C GLU A 222 -3.34 -1.47 -49.19
N PHE A 223 -3.87 -2.67 -48.90
CA PHE A 223 -3.47 -3.92 -49.56
C PHE A 223 -3.71 -3.92 -51.08
N SER A 224 -4.81 -3.31 -51.53
CA SER A 224 -5.16 -3.13 -52.96
C SER A 224 -5.41 -1.66 -53.24
N ALA A 225 -4.39 -0.84 -52.95
CA ALA A 225 -4.42 0.60 -53.24
C ALA A 225 -4.06 0.93 -54.71
N ASP A 226 -3.79 -0.08 -55.53
CA ASP A 226 -3.48 0.06 -56.94
C ASP A 226 -4.65 0.68 -57.71
N ASP A 227 -4.39 1.79 -58.40
CA ASP A 227 -5.39 2.55 -59.16
C ASP A 227 -5.57 1.91 -60.53
N THR A 228 -6.76 1.36 -60.78
CA THR A 228 -7.11 0.78 -62.08
C THR A 228 -7.73 1.79 -63.04
N GLY A 229 -7.85 3.06 -62.64
CA GLY A 229 -8.43 4.16 -63.42
C GLY A 229 -9.95 4.15 -63.51
N GLY A 230 -10.62 3.09 -63.05
CA GLY A 230 -12.07 2.93 -63.04
C GLY A 230 -12.57 2.18 -61.80
N LEU A 231 -13.83 2.44 -61.45
CA LEU A 231 -14.49 1.80 -60.30
C LEU A 231 -14.93 0.36 -60.61
N ASP A 232 -14.61 -0.56 -59.71
CA ASP A 232 -15.09 -1.93 -59.71
C ASP A 232 -16.54 -1.98 -59.20
N MET A 233 -17.49 -2.14 -60.12
CA MET A 233 -18.91 -2.11 -59.78
C MET A 233 -19.30 -3.24 -58.82
N ARG A 234 -18.64 -4.40 -58.85
CA ARG A 234 -18.90 -5.46 -57.85
C ARG A 234 -18.65 -4.92 -56.44
N SER A 235 -17.51 -4.27 -56.23
CA SER A 235 -17.08 -3.72 -54.96
C SER A 235 -17.95 -2.56 -54.52
N VAL A 236 -18.32 -1.65 -55.44
CA VAL A 236 -19.30 -0.59 -55.17
C VAL A 236 -20.60 -1.21 -54.63
N GLY A 237 -21.18 -2.18 -55.33
CA GLY A 237 -22.43 -2.82 -54.89
C GLY A 237 -22.32 -3.52 -53.53
N ILE A 238 -21.17 -4.14 -53.23
CA ILE A 238 -20.92 -4.74 -51.92
C ILE A 238 -20.85 -3.67 -50.82
N VAL A 239 -20.13 -2.57 -51.04
CA VAL A 239 -19.97 -1.52 -50.03
C VAL A 239 -21.26 -0.74 -49.80
N GLU A 240 -22.03 -0.51 -50.86
CA GLU A 240 -23.27 0.29 -50.81
C GLU A 240 -24.43 -0.46 -50.16
N SER A 241 -24.62 -1.75 -50.47
CA SER A 241 -25.80 -2.49 -50.02
C SER A 241 -25.54 -3.92 -49.53
N GLY A 242 -24.26 -4.33 -49.43
CA GLY A 242 -23.90 -5.73 -49.23
C GLY A 242 -24.20 -6.60 -50.46
N GLY A 243 -24.30 -5.99 -51.65
CA GLY A 243 -24.63 -6.66 -52.91
C GLY A 243 -26.12 -6.95 -53.10
N LYS A 244 -27.00 -6.43 -52.24
CA LYS A 244 -28.45 -6.67 -52.28
C LYS A 244 -29.18 -5.57 -53.06
N HIS A 245 -30.04 -5.95 -53.99
CA HIS A 245 -30.96 -5.02 -54.64
C HIS A 245 -32.29 -4.88 -53.87
N LEU A 246 -32.78 -6.00 -53.32
CA LEU A 246 -34.02 -6.08 -52.54
C LEU A 246 -33.73 -6.57 -51.11
N ASN A 247 -34.56 -6.13 -50.17
CA ASN A 247 -34.66 -6.66 -48.82
C ASN A 247 -35.31 -8.05 -48.83
N SER A 248 -35.25 -8.74 -47.68
CA SER A 248 -35.86 -10.07 -47.52
C SER A 248 -37.39 -10.08 -47.69
N ASP A 249 -38.04 -8.93 -47.52
CA ASP A 249 -39.49 -8.74 -47.72
C ASP A 249 -39.86 -8.36 -49.17
N GLY A 250 -38.88 -8.30 -50.07
CA GLY A 250 -39.07 -7.91 -51.48
C GLY A 250 -39.13 -6.41 -51.73
N SER A 251 -39.06 -5.57 -50.69
CA SER A 251 -38.92 -4.11 -50.86
C SER A 251 -37.51 -3.75 -51.35
N ILE A 252 -37.37 -2.61 -52.04
CA ILE A 252 -36.06 -2.17 -52.51
C ILE A 252 -35.17 -1.71 -51.36
N VAL A 253 -33.89 -2.10 -51.37
CA VAL A 253 -32.92 -1.65 -50.37
C VAL A 253 -32.81 -0.13 -50.46
N THR A 254 -33.16 0.58 -49.38
CA THR A 254 -33.20 2.04 -49.36
C THR A 254 -32.48 2.56 -48.11
N SER A 255 -31.52 3.48 -48.27
CA SER A 255 -30.87 4.14 -47.13
C SER A 255 -31.79 5.12 -46.43
N SER A 256 -31.40 5.58 -45.23
CA SER A 256 -32.12 6.63 -44.50
C SER A 256 -32.22 7.95 -45.28
N ALA A 257 -31.27 8.22 -46.18
CA ALA A 257 -31.27 9.39 -47.07
C ALA A 257 -32.09 9.17 -48.35
N GLY A 258 -32.61 7.97 -48.58
CA GLY A 258 -33.44 7.62 -49.74
C GLY A 258 -32.68 7.08 -50.95
N ALA A 259 -31.38 6.77 -50.82
CA ALA A 259 -30.61 6.12 -51.88
C ALA A 259 -31.10 4.68 -52.10
N GLN A 260 -31.22 4.22 -53.34
CA GLN A 260 -32.00 3.02 -53.68
C GLN A 260 -31.17 1.91 -54.33
N GLY A 261 -31.57 0.67 -54.13
CA GLY A 261 -31.08 -0.51 -54.84
C GLY A 261 -29.63 -0.90 -54.52
N ARG A 262 -29.10 -1.81 -55.34
CA ARG A 262 -27.77 -2.41 -55.16
C ARG A 262 -26.61 -1.42 -55.11
N PHE A 263 -26.73 -0.31 -55.84
CA PHE A 263 -25.65 0.68 -55.96
C PHE A 263 -25.96 1.99 -55.26
N GLN A 264 -27.05 2.02 -54.49
CA GLN A 264 -27.50 3.17 -53.71
C GLN A 264 -27.53 4.47 -54.54
N LEU A 265 -28.16 4.42 -55.72
CA LEU A 265 -28.38 5.64 -56.50
C LEU A 265 -29.44 6.51 -55.82
N MET A 266 -29.16 7.80 -55.68
CA MET A 266 -30.17 8.77 -55.27
C MET A 266 -31.27 8.88 -56.34
N PRO A 267 -32.56 9.02 -55.96
CA PRO A 267 -33.66 9.05 -56.91
C PRO A 267 -33.51 10.13 -58.00
N GLU A 268 -33.02 11.31 -57.63
CA GLU A 268 -32.79 12.40 -58.59
C GLU A 268 -31.66 12.08 -59.58
N THR A 269 -30.54 11.55 -59.10
CA THR A 269 -29.44 11.07 -59.94
C THR A 269 -29.90 9.96 -60.89
N GLY A 270 -30.69 9.00 -60.39
CA GLY A 270 -31.26 7.93 -61.22
C GLY A 270 -32.19 8.44 -62.32
N LYS A 271 -33.06 9.42 -62.00
CA LYS A 271 -33.93 10.09 -63.00
C LYS A 271 -33.12 10.82 -64.07
N GLU A 272 -32.09 11.55 -63.67
CA GLU A 272 -31.23 12.29 -64.60
C GLU A 272 -30.52 11.34 -65.57
N LEU A 273 -29.88 10.29 -65.05
CA LEU A 273 -29.16 9.30 -65.86
C LEU A 273 -30.13 8.54 -66.79
N ALA A 274 -31.31 8.15 -66.31
CA ALA A 274 -32.33 7.49 -67.13
C ALA A 274 -32.82 8.41 -68.26
N ALA A 275 -33.07 9.68 -67.96
CA ALA A 275 -33.50 10.68 -68.94
C ALA A 275 -32.46 10.89 -70.05
N ARG A 276 -31.15 10.90 -69.72
CA ARG A 276 -30.06 10.98 -70.72
C ARG A 276 -30.08 9.81 -71.71
N ARG A 277 -30.62 8.66 -71.30
CA ARG A 277 -30.83 7.47 -72.16
C ARG A 277 -32.21 7.41 -72.83
N GLY A 278 -33.07 8.40 -72.62
CA GLY A 278 -34.45 8.39 -73.10
C GLY A 278 -35.35 7.36 -72.39
N LEU A 279 -34.98 6.94 -71.17
CA LEU A 279 -35.71 5.96 -70.36
C LEU A 279 -36.38 6.63 -69.15
N LYS A 280 -37.45 6.02 -68.64
CA LYS A 280 -38.03 6.38 -67.34
C LYS A 280 -37.31 5.62 -66.24
N TYR A 281 -36.90 6.32 -65.17
CA TYR A 281 -36.27 5.69 -64.01
C TYR A 281 -37.23 4.75 -63.27
N ASN A 282 -36.83 3.50 -63.11
CA ASN A 282 -37.48 2.45 -62.36
C ASN A 282 -36.43 1.79 -61.44
N PRO A 283 -36.39 2.14 -60.15
CA PRO A 283 -35.36 1.65 -59.26
C PRO A 283 -35.47 0.14 -58.96
N ALA A 284 -36.64 -0.48 -59.15
CA ALA A 284 -36.88 -1.90 -58.91
C ALA A 284 -36.41 -2.81 -60.07
N ASP A 285 -36.09 -2.22 -61.22
CA ASP A 285 -35.46 -2.95 -62.34
C ASP A 285 -33.95 -2.99 -62.09
N GLU A 286 -33.46 -4.13 -61.60
CA GLU A 286 -32.03 -4.31 -61.28
C GLU A 286 -31.13 -4.14 -62.51
N GLN A 287 -31.57 -4.52 -63.71
CA GLN A 287 -30.78 -4.36 -64.93
C GLN A 287 -30.65 -2.88 -65.29
N GLN A 288 -31.77 -2.15 -65.27
CA GLN A 288 -31.74 -0.70 -65.49
C GLN A 288 -30.88 -0.01 -64.42
N HIS A 289 -31.07 -0.36 -63.15
CA HIS A 289 -30.32 0.22 -62.04
C HIS A 289 -28.81 -0.02 -62.15
N THR A 290 -28.40 -1.23 -62.54
CA THR A 290 -26.99 -1.57 -62.78
C THR A 290 -26.40 -0.78 -63.93
N MET A 291 -27.14 -0.64 -65.03
CA MET A 291 -26.70 0.14 -66.18
C MET A 291 -26.48 1.61 -65.80
N LEU A 292 -27.44 2.24 -65.12
CA LEU A 292 -27.34 3.65 -64.71
C LEU A 292 -26.21 3.86 -63.71
N ALA A 293 -26.02 2.95 -62.76
CA ALA A 293 -24.91 3.04 -61.80
C ALA A 293 -23.55 2.92 -62.49
N SER A 294 -23.45 2.04 -63.49
CA SER A 294 -22.23 1.87 -64.30
C SER A 294 -21.93 3.12 -65.11
N ASP A 295 -22.94 3.78 -65.68
CA ASP A 295 -22.75 5.06 -66.39
C ASP A 295 -22.21 6.15 -65.47
N TYR A 296 -22.79 6.25 -64.28
CA TYR A 296 -22.36 7.25 -63.30
C TYR A 296 -20.93 6.98 -62.84
N ALA A 297 -20.61 5.73 -62.52
CA ALA A 297 -19.25 5.33 -62.16
C ALA A 297 -18.25 5.61 -63.30
N GLN A 298 -18.63 5.37 -64.55
CA GLN A 298 -17.80 5.69 -65.72
C GLN A 298 -17.63 7.20 -65.92
N GLU A 299 -18.67 8.00 -65.71
CA GLU A 299 -18.60 9.47 -65.76
C GLU A 299 -17.59 10.00 -64.74
N LEU A 300 -17.67 9.52 -63.49
CA LEU A 300 -16.74 9.89 -62.43
C LEU A 300 -15.32 9.41 -62.75
N SER A 301 -15.16 8.17 -63.23
CA SER A 301 -13.86 7.61 -63.60
C SER A 301 -13.22 8.42 -64.74
N ASN A 302 -13.99 8.82 -65.75
CA ASN A 302 -13.52 9.67 -66.85
C ASN A 302 -13.15 11.08 -66.38
N LYS A 303 -13.95 11.68 -65.49
CA LYS A 303 -13.69 13.01 -64.94
C LYS A 303 -12.40 13.05 -64.13
N TYR A 304 -12.20 12.07 -63.25
CA TYR A 304 -11.08 12.08 -62.32
C TYR A 304 -9.85 11.33 -62.82
N GLY A 305 -9.98 10.34 -63.71
CA GLY A 305 -8.85 9.49 -64.12
C GLY A 305 -8.12 8.84 -62.93
N SER A 306 -8.80 8.71 -61.79
CA SER A 306 -8.28 8.11 -60.58
C SER A 306 -9.43 7.48 -59.83
N GLU A 307 -9.26 6.20 -59.52
CA GLU A 307 -10.22 5.38 -58.80
C GLU A 307 -10.47 5.93 -57.38
N LEU A 308 -9.43 6.42 -56.71
CA LEU A 308 -9.56 7.03 -55.38
C LEU A 308 -10.54 8.21 -55.40
N LEU A 309 -10.35 9.14 -56.35
CA LEU A 309 -11.16 10.34 -56.48
C LEU A 309 -12.55 10.02 -57.01
N ALA A 310 -12.67 9.10 -57.97
CA ALA A 310 -13.96 8.63 -58.47
C ALA A 310 -14.79 7.97 -57.35
N GLY A 311 -14.18 7.13 -56.51
CA GLY A 311 -14.84 6.49 -55.38
C GLY A 311 -15.23 7.48 -54.29
N ALA A 312 -14.33 8.41 -53.95
CA ALA A 312 -14.65 9.50 -53.03
C ALA A 312 -15.82 10.35 -53.56
N ALA A 313 -15.87 10.62 -54.86
CA ALA A 313 -16.94 11.39 -55.49
C ALA A 313 -18.25 10.59 -55.60
N TYR A 314 -18.17 9.27 -55.74
CA TYR A 314 -19.32 8.39 -55.74
C TYR A 314 -20.04 8.46 -54.38
N ASN A 315 -19.29 8.37 -53.28
CA ASN A 315 -19.84 8.38 -51.93
C ASN A 315 -20.14 9.79 -51.38
N TRP A 316 -19.22 10.75 -51.53
CA TRP A 316 -19.32 12.09 -50.92
C TRP A 316 -19.83 13.18 -51.88
N GLY A 317 -19.99 12.84 -53.16
CA GLY A 317 -20.39 13.76 -54.21
C GLY A 317 -19.21 14.50 -54.85
N GLN A 318 -19.23 14.59 -56.17
CA GLN A 318 -18.14 15.18 -56.96
C GLN A 318 -17.80 16.63 -56.57
N GLY A 319 -18.78 17.49 -56.31
CA GLY A 319 -18.51 18.90 -56.00
C GLY A 319 -17.78 19.10 -54.66
N ASN A 320 -17.91 18.16 -53.71
CA ASN A 320 -17.16 18.21 -52.46
C ASN A 320 -15.72 17.76 -52.65
N VAL A 321 -15.50 16.73 -53.48
CA VAL A 321 -14.16 16.28 -53.86
C VAL A 321 -13.41 17.37 -54.62
N ASP A 322 -14.06 18.02 -55.59
CA ASP A 322 -13.48 19.13 -56.36
C ASP A 322 -13.01 20.27 -55.43
N LYS A 323 -13.85 20.70 -54.48
CA LYS A 323 -13.49 21.72 -53.47
C LYS A 323 -12.35 21.29 -52.56
N LEU A 324 -12.31 20.01 -52.18
CA LEU A 324 -11.24 19.50 -51.33
C LEU A 324 -9.90 19.53 -52.09
N ILE A 325 -9.89 19.05 -53.33
CA ILE A 325 -8.71 19.09 -54.22
C ILE A 325 -8.20 20.52 -54.36
N GLU A 326 -9.07 21.49 -54.63
CA GLU A 326 -8.69 22.91 -54.73
C GLU A 326 -8.07 23.44 -53.43
N LYS A 327 -8.55 22.97 -52.27
CA LYS A 327 -8.10 23.43 -50.95
C LYS A 327 -6.78 22.82 -50.49
N ILE A 328 -6.53 21.54 -50.73
CA ILE A 328 -5.41 20.79 -50.14
C ILE A 328 -4.43 20.18 -51.15
N GLY A 329 -4.71 20.31 -52.45
CA GLY A 329 -3.91 19.73 -53.53
C GLY A 329 -4.51 18.45 -54.13
N ASP A 330 -4.10 18.18 -55.37
CA ASP A 330 -4.53 17.03 -56.17
C ASP A 330 -3.59 15.83 -56.00
N PRO A 331 -4.07 14.68 -55.48
CA PRO A 331 -3.24 13.51 -55.27
C PRO A 331 -2.73 12.87 -56.58
N ARG A 332 -3.37 13.15 -57.72
CA ARG A 332 -2.94 12.64 -59.04
C ARG A 332 -1.67 13.33 -59.53
N LYS A 333 -1.45 14.56 -59.10
CA LYS A 333 -0.30 15.39 -59.49
C LYS A 333 0.86 15.26 -58.51
N GLY A 334 0.70 14.48 -57.44
CA GLY A 334 1.67 14.39 -56.35
C GLY A 334 1.74 15.63 -55.46
N GLU A 335 0.76 16.55 -55.55
CA GLU A 335 0.67 17.75 -54.70
C GLU A 335 0.40 17.38 -53.24
N ILE A 336 -0.27 16.24 -53.03
CA ILE A 336 -0.51 15.61 -51.74
C ILE A 336 -0.45 14.09 -51.90
N SER A 337 0.00 13.36 -50.87
CA SER A 337 -0.05 11.90 -50.92
C SER A 337 -1.50 11.39 -50.92
N GLN A 338 -1.78 10.26 -51.55
CA GLN A 338 -3.12 9.64 -51.49
C GLN A 338 -3.56 9.38 -50.04
N ALA A 339 -2.63 8.92 -49.19
CA ALA A 339 -2.91 8.64 -47.78
C ALA A 339 -3.30 9.91 -47.01
N ASP A 340 -2.62 11.03 -47.25
CA ASP A 340 -2.95 12.29 -46.57
C ASP A 340 -4.21 12.94 -47.13
N PHE A 341 -4.50 12.76 -48.43
CA PHE A 341 -5.77 13.16 -49.01
C PHE A 341 -6.94 12.41 -48.35
N ILE A 342 -6.82 11.08 -48.19
CA ILE A 342 -7.84 10.25 -47.53
C ILE A 342 -8.12 10.75 -46.10
N LYS A 343 -7.08 11.07 -45.31
CA LYS A 343 -7.24 11.60 -43.94
C LYS A 343 -8.05 12.90 -43.86
N LYS A 344 -8.19 13.65 -44.96
CA LYS A 344 -8.97 14.90 -45.03
C LYS A 344 -10.41 14.70 -45.52
N LEU A 345 -10.76 13.51 -46.00
CA LEU A 345 -12.14 13.15 -46.35
C LEU A 345 -13.00 12.98 -45.09
N PRO A 346 -14.34 13.05 -45.18
CA PRO A 346 -15.23 12.67 -44.09
C PRO A 346 -14.99 11.22 -43.65
N SER A 347 -15.18 10.92 -42.35
CA SER A 347 -14.97 9.57 -41.81
C SER A 347 -15.78 8.49 -42.52
N GLU A 348 -16.99 8.81 -42.97
CA GLU A 348 -17.83 7.91 -43.76
C GLU A 348 -17.17 7.51 -45.07
N THR A 349 -16.64 8.48 -45.81
CA THR A 349 -15.97 8.28 -47.09
C THR A 349 -14.61 7.59 -46.94
N GLN A 350 -13.86 7.89 -45.87
CA GLN A 350 -12.65 7.14 -45.52
C GLN A 350 -12.97 5.65 -45.33
N GLY A 351 -14.02 5.35 -44.55
CA GLY A 351 -14.48 3.98 -44.33
C GLY A 351 -14.99 3.32 -45.62
N TRP A 352 -15.67 4.08 -46.49
CA TRP A 352 -16.13 3.60 -47.78
C TRP A 352 -14.95 3.17 -48.66
N ILE A 353 -13.91 4.01 -48.80
CA ILE A 353 -12.72 3.72 -49.61
C ILE A 353 -11.98 2.48 -49.10
N SER A 354 -11.81 2.36 -47.77
CA SER A 354 -11.19 1.17 -47.17
C SER A 354 -11.97 -0.10 -47.50
N ARG A 355 -13.29 -0.11 -47.30
CA ARG A 355 -14.14 -1.27 -47.63
C ARG A 355 -14.14 -1.56 -49.12
N TYR A 356 -14.16 -0.54 -49.96
CA TYR A 356 -14.12 -0.69 -51.41
C TYR A 356 -12.83 -1.37 -51.86
N ARG A 357 -11.66 -0.86 -51.43
CA ARG A 357 -10.35 -1.43 -51.76
C ARG A 357 -10.20 -2.88 -51.26
N LYS A 358 -10.72 -3.20 -50.08
CA LYS A 358 -10.70 -4.59 -49.58
C LYS A 358 -11.57 -5.53 -50.42
N ASN A 359 -12.76 -5.10 -50.84
CA ASN A 359 -13.67 -5.92 -51.65
C ASN A 359 -13.24 -6.03 -53.13
N LYS A 360 -12.47 -5.05 -53.64
CA LYS A 360 -11.87 -5.05 -54.99
C LYS A 360 -10.95 -6.24 -55.23
N THR A 361 -10.39 -6.82 -54.17
CA THR A 361 -9.54 -8.01 -54.24
C THR A 361 -10.22 -9.25 -54.82
N GLY A 362 -11.55 -9.24 -54.95
CA GLY A 362 -12.35 -10.38 -55.41
C GLY A 362 -12.76 -11.36 -54.32
N MET A 363 -12.24 -11.17 -53.09
CA MET A 363 -12.68 -11.90 -51.90
C MET A 363 -14.18 -11.71 -51.65
N ASP A 364 -14.79 -12.73 -51.06
CA ASP A 364 -16.16 -12.59 -50.57
C ASP A 364 -16.17 -11.75 -49.27
N PRO A 365 -17.29 -11.07 -48.95
CA PRO A 365 -17.35 -10.20 -47.78
C PRO A 365 -17.12 -10.91 -46.44
N VAL A 366 -17.41 -12.20 -46.33
CA VAL A 366 -17.17 -12.97 -45.09
C VAL A 366 -15.67 -13.13 -44.87
N THR A 367 -14.92 -13.46 -45.92
CA THR A 367 -13.47 -13.56 -45.84
C THR A 367 -12.82 -12.22 -45.50
N VAL A 368 -13.27 -11.11 -46.10
CA VAL A 368 -12.80 -9.75 -45.73
C VAL A 368 -13.05 -9.47 -44.24
N ASN A 369 -14.24 -9.79 -43.73
CA ASN A 369 -14.58 -9.59 -42.32
C ASN A 369 -13.74 -10.47 -41.38
N GLN A 370 -13.38 -11.71 -41.79
CA GLN A 370 -12.49 -12.56 -41.02
C GLN A 370 -11.08 -11.95 -40.90
N ILE A 371 -10.57 -11.36 -41.98
CA ILE A 371 -9.27 -10.69 -41.99
C ILE A 371 -9.34 -9.37 -41.21
N ASP A 372 -10.45 -8.62 -41.27
CA ASP A 372 -10.67 -7.45 -40.41
C ASP A 372 -10.60 -7.82 -38.92
N ASN A 373 -11.23 -8.93 -38.53
CA ASN A 373 -11.17 -9.42 -37.15
C ASN A 373 -9.74 -9.81 -36.75
N LEU A 374 -8.98 -10.44 -37.65
CA LEU A 374 -7.57 -10.77 -37.44
C LEU A 374 -6.71 -9.51 -37.26
N ALA A 375 -6.87 -8.51 -38.13
CA ALA A 375 -6.16 -7.24 -38.05
C ALA A 375 -6.50 -6.49 -36.75
N ASN A 376 -7.78 -6.42 -36.38
CA ASN A 376 -8.22 -5.80 -35.13
C ASN A 376 -7.64 -6.52 -33.91
N ALA A 377 -7.59 -7.84 -33.90
CA ALA A 377 -6.97 -8.60 -32.81
C ALA A 377 -5.47 -8.27 -32.67
N GLN A 378 -4.77 -8.09 -33.79
CA GLN A 378 -3.37 -7.69 -33.80
C GLN A 378 -3.18 -6.23 -33.34
N ILE A 379 -4.04 -5.30 -33.75
CA ILE A 379 -4.06 -3.91 -33.27
C ILE A 379 -4.25 -3.89 -31.76
N GLU A 380 -5.22 -4.63 -31.22
CA GLU A 380 -5.47 -4.71 -29.78
C GLU A 380 -4.26 -5.28 -29.02
N LYS A 381 -3.57 -6.27 -29.60
CA LYS A 381 -2.32 -6.79 -29.03
C LYS A 381 -1.23 -5.71 -28.98
N GLN A 382 -1.05 -4.95 -30.06
CA GLN A 382 -0.10 -3.84 -30.11
C GLN A 382 -0.46 -2.72 -29.14
N ARG A 383 -1.75 -2.35 -29.04
CA ARG A 383 -2.26 -1.35 -28.08
C ARG A 383 -1.94 -1.73 -26.65
N LYS A 384 -2.18 -2.98 -26.26
CA LYS A 384 -1.86 -3.48 -24.92
C LYS A 384 -0.37 -3.35 -24.59
N LEU A 385 0.52 -3.65 -25.55
CA LEU A 385 1.96 -3.48 -25.36
C LEU A 385 2.32 -2.01 -25.11
N VAL A 386 1.76 -1.10 -25.91
CA VAL A 386 1.97 0.35 -25.73
C VAL A 386 1.41 0.83 -24.40
N LEU A 387 0.23 0.38 -23.99
CA LEU A 387 -0.38 0.75 -22.71
C LEU A 387 0.44 0.27 -21.51
N ASN A 388 1.02 -0.93 -21.55
CA ASN A 388 1.86 -1.45 -20.47
C ASN A 388 3.07 -0.52 -20.18
N GLU A 389 3.63 0.11 -21.20
CA GLU A 389 4.73 1.07 -21.05
C GLU A 389 4.23 2.49 -20.73
N LEU A 390 3.10 2.88 -21.32
CA LEU A 390 2.55 4.23 -21.24
C LEU A 390 1.84 4.53 -19.91
N GLU A 391 1.06 3.59 -19.38
CA GLU A 391 0.18 3.81 -18.23
C GLU A 391 0.93 4.22 -16.96
N PRO A 392 2.05 3.59 -16.57
CA PRO A 392 2.81 4.03 -15.40
C PRO A 392 3.32 5.47 -15.54
N LEU A 393 3.81 5.83 -16.74
CA LEU A 393 4.27 7.18 -17.04
C LEU A 393 3.11 8.17 -16.97
N LEU A 394 2.01 7.90 -17.65
CA LEU A 394 0.83 8.76 -17.67
C LEU A 394 0.25 8.95 -16.26
N ASN A 395 0.15 7.87 -15.47
CA ASN A 395 -0.34 7.94 -14.10
C ASN A 395 0.57 8.80 -13.20
N ASN A 396 1.89 8.64 -13.32
CA ASN A 396 2.85 9.45 -12.57
C ASN A 396 2.75 10.94 -12.98
N THR A 397 2.76 11.23 -14.28
CA THR A 397 2.57 12.59 -14.82
C THR A 397 1.28 13.22 -14.29
N MET A 398 0.16 12.49 -14.34
CA MET A 398 -1.12 12.98 -13.83
C MET A 398 -1.08 13.21 -12.31
N ALA A 399 -0.38 12.39 -11.54
CA ALA A 399 -0.22 12.60 -10.09
C ALA A 399 0.58 13.87 -9.78
N GLN A 400 1.69 14.10 -10.48
CA GLN A 400 2.50 15.32 -10.36
C GLN A 400 1.66 16.57 -10.69
N LEU A 401 0.96 16.54 -11.82
CA LEU A 401 0.08 17.66 -12.24
C LEU A 401 -1.04 17.92 -11.22
N ASN A 402 -1.67 16.86 -10.70
CA ASN A 402 -2.71 17.00 -9.69
C ASN A 402 -2.18 17.48 -8.33
N ASN A 403 -0.87 17.40 -8.09
CA ASN A 403 -0.18 18.02 -6.94
C ASN A 403 0.29 19.46 -7.24
N GLY A 404 0.06 19.94 -8.46
CA GLY A 404 0.51 21.26 -8.91
C GLY A 404 1.98 21.29 -9.31
N GLU A 405 2.64 20.15 -9.49
CA GLU A 405 4.06 20.03 -9.83
C GLU A 405 4.30 20.09 -11.35
N VAL A 406 5.55 20.39 -11.74
CA VAL A 406 5.99 20.25 -13.13
C VAL A 406 6.37 18.78 -13.35
N PRO A 407 5.80 18.07 -14.33
CA PRO A 407 6.10 16.66 -14.54
C PRO A 407 7.55 16.42 -14.98
N ASP A 408 8.13 15.31 -14.52
CA ASP A 408 9.49 14.90 -14.92
C ASP A 408 9.55 14.47 -16.40
N ALA A 409 8.44 13.95 -16.91
CA ALA A 409 8.28 13.52 -18.29
C ALA A 409 6.82 13.65 -18.72
N VAL A 410 6.63 13.94 -20.01
CA VAL A 410 5.30 14.04 -20.63
C VAL A 410 5.13 12.86 -21.59
N PRO A 411 4.06 12.06 -21.46
CA PRO A 411 3.81 10.93 -22.33
C PRO A 411 3.55 11.37 -23.79
N SER A 412 3.94 10.52 -24.73
CA SER A 412 3.77 10.77 -26.17
C SER A 412 2.29 10.80 -26.57
N ILE A 413 1.81 11.92 -27.13
CA ILE A 413 0.44 12.06 -27.64
C ILE A 413 0.10 10.95 -28.66
N PRO A 414 0.94 10.65 -29.68
CA PRO A 414 0.71 9.51 -30.56
C PRO A 414 0.54 8.18 -29.83
N ALA A 415 1.33 7.93 -28.78
CA ALA A 415 1.22 6.70 -27.98
C ALA A 415 -0.10 6.65 -27.21
N ILE A 416 -0.54 7.76 -26.62
CA ILE A 416 -1.86 7.88 -25.95
C ILE A 416 -2.98 7.63 -26.95
N MET A 417 -2.94 8.29 -28.11
CA MET A 417 -3.95 8.13 -29.16
C MET A 417 -4.05 6.69 -29.66
N PHE A 418 -2.90 6.04 -29.89
CA PHE A 418 -2.87 4.66 -30.35
C PHE A 418 -3.34 3.69 -29.26
N GLY A 419 -2.72 3.76 -28.06
CA GLY A 419 -2.96 2.82 -26.97
C GLY A 419 -4.39 2.83 -26.45
N TYR A 420 -4.98 4.01 -26.26
CA TYR A 420 -6.36 4.16 -25.78
C TYR A 420 -7.43 4.13 -26.89
N GLY A 421 -7.03 4.03 -28.16
CA GLY A 421 -7.94 4.02 -29.30
C GLY A 421 -8.93 5.20 -29.27
N GLU A 422 -10.24 4.90 -29.30
CA GLU A 422 -11.31 5.90 -29.27
C GLU A 422 -11.26 6.83 -28.05
N GLN A 423 -10.75 6.37 -26.90
CA GLN A 423 -10.61 7.20 -25.70
C GLN A 423 -9.35 8.06 -25.70
N GLY A 424 -8.45 7.88 -26.68
CA GLY A 424 -7.18 8.59 -26.75
C GLY A 424 -7.33 10.11 -26.75
N LYS A 425 -8.27 10.67 -27.53
CA LYS A 425 -8.54 12.12 -27.54
C LYS A 425 -8.92 12.64 -26.16
N LYS A 426 -9.81 11.93 -25.45
CA LYS A 426 -10.24 12.29 -24.10
C LYS A 426 -9.09 12.23 -23.09
N MET A 427 -8.18 11.27 -23.25
CA MET A 427 -6.99 11.16 -22.39
C MET A 427 -5.99 12.28 -22.65
N VAL A 428 -5.78 12.66 -23.91
CA VAL A 428 -4.95 13.82 -24.28
C VAL A 428 -5.54 15.09 -23.69
N SER A 429 -6.84 15.34 -23.85
CA SER A 429 -7.44 16.56 -23.31
C SER A 429 -7.39 16.61 -21.78
N LYS A 430 -7.57 15.47 -21.09
CA LYS A 430 -7.38 15.38 -19.63
C LYS A 430 -5.96 15.79 -19.22
N LEU A 431 -4.95 15.32 -19.94
CA LEU A 431 -3.55 15.66 -19.71
C LEU A 431 -3.31 17.16 -19.93
N ASP A 432 -3.78 17.71 -21.05
CA ASP A 432 -3.64 19.14 -21.39
C ASP A 432 -4.30 20.03 -20.34
N ILE A 433 -5.51 19.68 -19.88
CA ILE A 433 -6.23 20.42 -18.83
C ILE A 433 -5.45 20.35 -17.50
N ALA A 434 -4.92 19.19 -17.13
CA ALA A 434 -4.14 19.04 -15.92
C ALA A 434 -2.83 19.86 -15.96
N MET A 435 -2.19 19.94 -17.15
CA MET A 435 -1.02 20.79 -17.38
C MET A 435 -1.34 22.28 -17.23
N ASP A 436 -2.45 22.78 -17.82
CA ASP A 436 -2.84 24.19 -17.66
C ASP A 436 -3.14 24.53 -16.19
N ASN A 437 -3.78 23.60 -15.48
CA ASN A 437 -4.06 23.73 -14.05
C ASN A 437 -2.80 23.82 -13.20
N ALA A 438 -1.85 22.89 -13.39
CA ALA A 438 -0.59 22.90 -12.63
C ALA A 438 0.18 24.21 -12.90
N LYS A 439 0.22 24.66 -14.17
CA LYS A 439 0.83 25.94 -14.55
C LYS A 439 0.13 27.13 -13.89
N THR A 440 -1.20 27.12 -13.85
CA THR A 440 -1.99 28.16 -13.18
C THR A 440 -1.71 28.18 -11.69
N PHE A 441 -1.71 27.01 -11.03
CA PHE A 441 -1.38 26.89 -9.60
C PHE A 441 0.02 27.47 -9.31
N GLN A 442 1.02 27.09 -10.10
CA GLN A 442 2.39 27.59 -9.94
C GLN A 442 2.48 29.13 -10.03
N ALA A 443 1.66 29.76 -10.88
CA ALA A 443 1.61 31.20 -11.03
C ALA A 443 0.93 31.93 -9.87
N ILE A 444 0.01 31.29 -9.15
CA ILE A 444 -0.83 31.94 -8.13
C ILE A 444 -0.53 31.51 -6.68
N GLN A 445 0.18 30.40 -6.46
CA GLN A 445 0.37 29.79 -5.13
C GLN A 445 1.02 30.72 -4.08
N TYR A 446 1.75 31.75 -4.51
CA TYR A 446 2.40 32.73 -3.63
C TYR A 446 1.72 34.11 -3.58
N LEU A 447 0.62 34.30 -4.31
CA LEU A 447 -0.20 35.51 -4.25
C LEU A 447 -1.01 35.58 -2.95
N SER A 448 -1.60 36.75 -2.66
CA SER A 448 -2.52 36.87 -1.51
C SER A 448 -3.78 36.03 -1.74
N PRO A 449 -4.48 35.57 -0.68
CA PRO A 449 -5.73 34.81 -0.82
C PRO A 449 -6.77 35.52 -1.69
N GLU A 450 -6.89 36.85 -1.59
CA GLU A 450 -7.81 37.65 -2.40
C GLU A 450 -7.42 37.62 -3.89
N GLN A 451 -6.13 37.78 -4.19
CA GLN A 451 -5.60 37.73 -5.55
C GLN A 451 -5.77 36.32 -6.16
N GLN A 452 -5.49 35.27 -5.39
CA GLN A 452 -5.73 33.89 -5.80
C GLN A 452 -7.20 33.65 -6.16
N GLN A 453 -8.13 34.15 -5.34
CA GLN A 453 -9.56 33.99 -5.60
C GLN A 453 -10.00 34.73 -6.88
N GLN A 454 -9.44 35.92 -7.14
CA GLN A 454 -9.66 36.63 -8.40
C GLN A 454 -9.15 35.85 -9.61
N GLU A 455 -7.94 35.27 -9.54
CA GLU A 455 -7.38 34.45 -10.62
C GLU A 455 -8.17 33.15 -10.83
N LEU A 456 -8.64 32.50 -9.75
CA LEU A 456 -9.51 31.34 -9.85
C LEU A 456 -10.83 31.68 -10.58
N ILE A 457 -11.48 32.79 -10.23
CA ILE A 457 -12.75 33.19 -10.87
C ILE A 457 -12.57 33.36 -12.40
N LYS A 458 -11.43 33.92 -12.85
CA LYS A 458 -11.12 34.06 -14.28
C LYS A 458 -10.97 32.72 -15.01
N LYS A 459 -10.64 31.65 -14.29
CA LYS A 459 -10.42 30.30 -14.83
C LYS A 459 -11.63 29.39 -14.69
N LYS A 460 -12.75 29.88 -14.15
CA LYS A 460 -13.99 29.11 -14.02
C LYS A 460 -14.55 28.78 -15.42
N PRO A 461 -14.81 27.50 -15.73
CA PRO A 461 -15.32 27.12 -17.05
C PRO A 461 -16.80 27.50 -17.23
N GLU A 462 -17.20 27.75 -18.47
CA GLU A 462 -18.58 28.06 -18.87
C GLU A 462 -19.30 26.84 -19.46
N VAL A 463 -20.63 26.75 -19.30
CA VAL A 463 -21.43 25.57 -19.72
C VAL A 463 -21.25 25.22 -21.21
N ASN A 464 -20.96 26.22 -22.04
CA ASN A 464 -20.76 26.04 -23.48
C ASN A 464 -19.30 25.72 -23.86
N ASP A 465 -18.40 25.62 -22.88
CA ASP A 465 -17.00 25.28 -23.15
C ASP A 465 -16.88 23.85 -23.68
N PRO A 466 -16.00 23.62 -24.69
CA PRO A 466 -15.57 22.29 -25.03
C PRO A 466 -15.06 21.57 -23.78
N GLU A 467 -15.54 20.34 -23.59
CA GLU A 467 -15.18 19.48 -22.46
C GLU A 467 -15.46 20.10 -21.07
N TYR A 468 -16.53 20.92 -20.96
CA TYR A 468 -16.95 21.58 -19.72
C TYR A 468 -16.83 20.71 -18.47
N ALA A 469 -17.29 19.45 -18.51
CA ALA A 469 -17.23 18.54 -17.36
C ALA A 469 -15.79 18.24 -16.89
N LEU A 470 -14.84 18.07 -17.82
CA LEU A 470 -13.42 17.85 -17.49
C LEU A 470 -12.79 19.12 -16.92
N LYS A 471 -13.10 20.27 -17.52
CA LYS A 471 -12.62 21.58 -17.03
C LYS A 471 -13.19 21.92 -15.66
N LEU A 472 -14.44 21.55 -15.37
CA LEU A 472 -15.07 21.80 -14.08
C LEU A 472 -14.44 20.95 -12.96
N ASP A 473 -14.19 19.67 -13.23
CA ASP A 473 -13.44 18.79 -12.31
C ASP A 473 -12.04 19.35 -12.04
N ALA A 474 -11.34 19.75 -13.11
CA ALA A 474 -10.04 20.39 -13.01
C ALA A 474 -10.09 21.68 -12.19
N TYR A 475 -11.05 22.57 -12.42
CA TYR A 475 -11.24 23.78 -11.64
C TYR A 475 -11.41 23.49 -10.14
N GLY A 476 -12.20 22.47 -9.78
CA GLY A 476 -12.34 22.02 -8.41
C GLY A 476 -11.01 21.58 -7.78
N LYS A 477 -10.19 20.82 -8.52
CA LYS A 477 -8.85 20.38 -8.08
C LYS A 477 -7.90 21.56 -7.90
N LEU A 478 -7.92 22.53 -8.81
CA LEU A 478 -7.11 23.75 -8.70
C LEU A 478 -7.48 24.53 -7.43
N GLY A 479 -8.77 24.70 -7.13
CA GLY A 479 -9.23 25.34 -5.89
C GLY A 479 -8.75 24.60 -4.63
N ALA A 480 -8.84 23.27 -4.62
CA ALA A 480 -8.36 22.45 -3.52
C ALA A 480 -6.83 22.54 -3.33
N LEU A 481 -6.06 22.60 -4.43
CA LEU A 481 -4.61 22.82 -4.38
C LEU A 481 -4.24 24.16 -3.78
N VAL A 482 -4.91 25.24 -4.21
CA VAL A 482 -4.70 26.59 -3.67
C VAL A 482 -5.00 26.60 -2.17
N GLN A 483 -6.12 26.00 -1.74
CA GLN A 483 -6.48 25.92 -0.34
C GLN A 483 -5.41 25.16 0.47
N LYS A 484 -4.97 23.98 0.00
CA LYS A 484 -3.93 23.19 0.64
C LYS A 484 -2.60 23.95 0.75
N SER A 485 -2.23 24.70 -0.29
CA SER A 485 -1.05 25.57 -0.27
C SER A 485 -1.16 26.66 0.79
N ASN A 486 -2.31 27.35 0.86
CA ASN A 486 -2.55 28.39 1.85
C ASN A 486 -2.49 27.84 3.28
N GLU A 487 -3.07 26.66 3.53
CA GLU A 487 -2.98 25.99 4.82
C GLU A 487 -1.51 25.68 5.19
N ALA A 488 -0.72 25.18 4.24
CA ALA A 488 0.70 24.89 4.46
C ALA A 488 1.52 26.17 4.74
N ILE A 489 1.29 27.24 3.97
CA ILE A 489 1.93 28.55 4.19
C ILE A 489 1.53 29.11 5.55
N GLN A 490 0.25 29.00 5.93
CA GLN A 490 -0.23 29.47 7.23
C GLN A 490 0.43 28.69 8.37
N VAL A 491 0.55 27.37 8.28
CA VAL A 491 1.29 26.56 9.26
C VAL A 491 2.75 27.01 9.39
N GLN A 492 3.42 27.33 8.28
CA GLN A 492 4.79 27.87 8.32
C GLN A 492 4.87 29.26 8.94
N ARG A 493 3.86 30.11 8.73
CA ARG A 493 3.76 31.44 9.38
C ARG A 493 3.52 31.27 10.88
N ASP A 494 2.61 30.39 11.27
CA ASP A 494 2.27 30.09 12.66
C ASP A 494 3.48 29.53 13.42
N ALA A 495 4.23 28.60 12.79
CA ALA A 495 5.47 28.07 13.35
C ALA A 495 6.55 29.15 13.51
N ARG A 496 6.71 30.04 12.52
CA ARG A 496 7.62 31.20 12.63
C ARG A 496 7.23 32.13 13.77
N ARG A 497 5.94 32.49 13.85
CA ARG A 497 5.39 33.34 14.91
C ARG A 497 5.62 32.74 16.30
N PHE A 498 5.40 31.43 16.45
CA PHE A 498 5.65 30.72 17.69
C PHE A 498 7.14 30.73 18.06
N ASN A 499 8.03 30.44 17.10
CA ASN A 499 9.48 30.45 17.34
C ASN A 499 10.02 31.86 17.67
N GLU A 500 9.46 32.91 17.05
CA GLU A 500 9.75 34.30 17.41
C GLU A 500 9.34 34.60 18.86
N ALA A 501 8.11 34.22 19.25
CA ALA A 501 7.65 34.37 20.62
C ALA A 501 8.53 33.59 21.62
N LEU A 502 8.95 32.38 21.25
CA LEU A 502 9.88 31.56 22.04
C LEU A 502 11.28 32.19 22.15
N SER A 503 11.75 32.90 21.13
CA SER A 503 13.02 33.61 21.17
C SER A 503 12.94 34.91 21.98
N MET A 504 11.84 35.64 21.86
CA MET A 504 11.64 36.97 22.46
C MET A 504 11.06 36.91 23.89
N GLY A 505 10.51 35.77 24.31
CA GLY A 505 9.84 35.64 25.60
C GLY A 505 8.45 36.29 25.62
N GLU A 506 7.74 36.23 24.50
CA GLU A 506 6.40 36.82 24.36
C GLU A 506 5.31 35.79 24.71
N LYS A 507 4.42 36.14 25.63
CA LYS A 507 3.26 35.31 25.98
C LYS A 507 2.23 35.33 24.86
N LEU A 508 1.86 34.14 24.40
CA LEU A 508 0.85 33.89 23.37
C LEU A 508 -0.47 33.48 24.03
N ASP A 509 -1.57 33.61 23.28
CA ASP A 509 -2.87 33.12 23.70
C ASP A 509 -2.89 31.57 23.67
N PRO A 510 -3.01 30.90 24.82
CA PRO A 510 -3.03 29.44 24.91
C PRO A 510 -4.28 28.80 24.30
N THR A 511 -5.36 29.57 24.08
CA THR A 511 -6.57 29.07 23.40
C THR A 511 -6.45 29.08 21.87
N ASN A 512 -5.39 29.69 21.33
CA ASN A 512 -5.15 29.75 19.91
C ASN A 512 -4.65 28.40 19.37
N LYS A 513 -5.54 27.68 18.68
CA LYS A 513 -5.25 26.35 18.10
C LYS A 513 -4.05 26.32 17.14
N SER A 514 -3.79 27.40 16.42
CA SER A 514 -2.62 27.51 15.53
C SER A 514 -1.32 27.56 16.33
N MET A 515 -1.28 28.37 17.39
CA MET A 515 -0.12 28.45 18.28
C MET A 515 0.08 27.15 19.07
N GLN A 516 -1.02 26.48 19.47
CA GLN A 516 -0.97 25.16 20.09
C GLN A 516 -0.33 24.11 19.17
N LYS A 517 -0.75 24.05 17.89
CA LYS A 517 -0.14 23.16 16.90
C LYS A 517 1.35 23.46 16.67
N ALA A 518 1.72 24.74 16.64
CA ALA A 518 3.11 25.14 16.51
C ALA A 518 3.94 24.73 17.74
N ALA A 519 3.39 24.86 18.94
CA ALA A 519 4.01 24.39 20.18
C ALA A 519 4.24 22.87 20.17
N ASP A 520 3.26 22.11 19.69
CA ASP A 520 3.31 20.64 19.57
C ASP A 520 4.35 20.16 18.54
N ALA A 521 4.61 20.96 17.51
CA ALA A 521 5.58 20.65 16.46
C ALA A 521 7.05 20.90 16.86
N THR A 522 7.29 21.48 18.05
CA THR A 522 8.66 21.75 18.52
C THR A 522 9.41 20.45 18.86
N PRO A 523 10.74 20.39 18.66
CA PRO A 523 11.54 19.23 19.07
C PRO A 523 11.39 18.91 20.56
N THR A 524 11.26 19.94 21.40
CA THR A 524 11.03 19.81 22.85
C THR A 524 9.73 19.07 23.16
N ALA A 525 8.62 19.42 22.49
CA ALA A 525 7.34 18.75 22.67
C ALA A 525 7.38 17.29 22.16
N GLN A 526 7.94 17.04 20.98
CA GLN A 526 7.99 15.69 20.38
C GLN A 526 8.81 14.69 21.24
N ASN A 527 9.89 15.19 21.86
CA ASN A 527 10.77 14.40 22.72
C ASN A 527 10.28 14.29 24.17
N PHE A 528 9.21 14.99 24.55
CA PHE A 528 8.72 15.01 25.92
C PHE A 528 8.29 13.63 26.42
N ARG A 529 8.81 13.23 27.58
CA ARG A 529 8.40 12.01 28.27
C ARG A 529 8.19 12.35 29.75
N ILE A 530 6.96 12.16 30.21
CA ILE A 530 6.57 12.48 31.59
C ILE A 530 7.37 11.72 32.66
N ASN A 531 7.83 10.50 32.35
CA ASN A 531 8.64 9.67 33.26
C ASN A 531 10.15 9.96 33.17
N ASP A 532 10.56 10.90 32.32
CA ASP A 532 11.96 11.31 32.16
C ASP A 532 12.11 12.79 32.51
N ALA A 533 12.58 13.05 33.73
CA ALA A 533 12.78 14.39 34.26
C ALA A 533 13.71 15.26 33.40
N THR A 534 14.62 14.66 32.62
CA THR A 534 15.52 15.41 31.73
C THR A 534 14.77 16.13 30.60
N THR A 535 13.57 15.67 30.27
CA THR A 535 12.72 16.28 29.22
C THR A 535 11.83 17.41 29.75
N HIS A 536 11.72 17.57 31.07
CA HIS A 536 10.80 18.52 31.70
C HIS A 536 11.30 19.96 31.61
N ASP A 537 12.61 20.18 31.75
CA ASP A 537 13.21 21.52 31.75
C ASP A 537 12.90 22.28 30.47
N GLY A 538 13.00 21.61 29.32
CA GLY A 538 12.69 22.22 28.02
C GLY A 538 11.22 22.66 27.92
N ILE A 539 10.29 21.85 28.43
CA ILE A 539 8.86 22.20 28.46
C ILE A 539 8.60 23.38 29.38
N VAL A 540 9.17 23.36 30.59
CA VAL A 540 9.03 24.47 31.55
C VAL A 540 9.57 25.77 30.95
N GLN A 541 10.71 25.74 30.26
CA GLN A 541 11.26 26.92 29.57
C GLN A 541 10.37 27.39 28.41
N GLN A 542 9.84 26.46 27.60
CA GLN A 542 8.91 26.81 26.52
C GLN A 542 7.66 27.50 27.05
N VAL A 543 7.07 26.97 28.13
CA VAL A 543 5.89 27.56 28.80
C VAL A 543 6.24 28.88 29.48
N ALA A 544 7.41 28.98 30.12
CA ALA A 544 7.89 30.23 30.71
C ALA A 544 7.92 31.36 29.68
N LYS A 545 8.37 31.06 28.45
CA LYS A 545 8.51 32.06 27.39
C LYS A 545 7.22 32.32 26.63
N THR A 546 6.47 31.27 26.27
CA THR A 546 5.32 31.37 25.35
C THR A 546 3.96 31.32 26.04
N GLY A 547 3.89 30.80 27.27
CA GLY A 547 2.62 30.55 27.98
C GLY A 547 1.84 29.32 27.46
N ILE A 548 2.32 28.64 26.42
CA ILE A 548 1.60 27.52 25.79
C ILE A 548 2.18 26.19 26.24
N ILE A 549 1.33 25.35 26.83
CA ILE A 549 1.66 23.99 27.23
C ILE A 549 1.36 23.04 26.06
N PRO A 550 2.36 22.28 25.55
CA PRO A 550 2.10 21.32 24.48
C PRO A 550 1.04 20.29 24.86
N SER A 551 0.19 19.91 23.89
CA SER A 551 -0.96 19.02 24.07
C SER A 551 -0.54 17.68 24.66
N GLN A 552 0.60 17.15 24.20
CA GLN A 552 1.17 15.88 24.67
C GLN A 552 1.52 15.90 26.17
N VAL A 553 1.91 17.07 26.71
CA VAL A 553 2.19 17.25 28.14
C VAL A 553 0.91 17.13 28.93
N THR A 554 -0.13 17.87 28.53
CA THR A 554 -1.46 17.81 29.16
C THR A 554 -2.07 16.41 29.09
N THR A 555 -1.93 15.71 27.95
CA THR A 555 -2.38 14.32 27.79
C THR A 555 -1.68 13.36 28.75
N GLN A 556 -0.35 13.43 28.86
CA GLN A 556 0.41 12.54 29.74
C GLN A 556 0.16 12.83 31.23
N LEU A 557 0.06 14.11 31.61
CA LEU A 557 -0.33 14.52 32.97
C LEU A 557 -1.71 13.98 33.35
N SER A 558 -2.68 14.07 32.44
CA SER A 558 -4.04 13.56 32.66
C SER A 558 -4.09 12.04 32.81
N ALA A 559 -3.29 11.32 32.04
CA ALA A 559 -3.17 9.87 32.16
C ALA A 559 -2.56 9.46 33.51
N ILE A 560 -1.54 10.18 33.96
CA ILE A 560 -0.82 9.87 35.19
C ILE A 560 -1.58 10.29 36.44
N SER A 561 -2.34 11.39 36.43
CA SER A 561 -3.13 11.79 37.61
C SER A 561 -4.10 10.69 38.06
N ARG A 562 -4.55 9.86 37.12
CA ARG A 562 -5.44 8.71 37.33
C ARG A 562 -4.70 7.37 37.52
N ALA A 563 -3.38 7.34 37.39
CA ALA A 563 -2.60 6.13 37.48
C ALA A 563 -2.42 5.68 38.95
N ARG A 564 -2.29 4.36 39.15
CA ARG A 564 -2.06 3.77 40.49
C ARG A 564 -0.59 3.72 40.91
N SER A 565 0.32 4.32 40.13
CA SER A 565 1.76 4.33 40.42
C SER A 565 2.14 5.63 41.14
N PRO A 566 2.50 5.57 42.45
CA PRO A 566 2.85 6.78 43.20
C PRO A 566 4.05 7.52 42.60
N GLU A 567 5.04 6.80 42.06
CA GLU A 567 6.24 7.40 41.49
C GLU A 567 5.98 8.15 40.17
N ALA A 568 5.16 7.58 39.27
CA ALA A 568 4.78 8.28 38.04
C ALA A 568 3.97 9.55 38.37
N VAL A 569 3.06 9.45 39.36
CA VAL A 569 2.26 10.59 39.82
C VAL A 569 3.12 11.66 40.47
N ARG A 570 4.18 11.27 41.20
CA ARG A 570 5.16 12.20 41.78
C ARG A 570 5.88 13.00 40.71
N GLN A 571 6.37 12.35 39.66
CA GLN A 571 7.01 13.02 38.52
C GLN A 571 6.04 13.98 37.81
N GLY A 572 4.78 13.57 37.61
CA GLY A 572 3.75 14.44 37.05
C GLY A 572 3.41 15.63 37.95
N ALA A 573 3.35 15.43 39.27
CA ALA A 573 3.10 16.49 40.23
C ALA A 573 4.27 17.48 40.30
N GLU A 574 5.50 16.99 40.22
CA GLU A 574 6.71 17.82 40.17
C GLU A 574 6.70 18.71 38.90
N LEU A 575 6.44 18.13 37.72
CA LEU A 575 6.30 18.90 36.49
C LEU A 575 5.15 19.92 36.58
N PHE A 576 3.97 19.51 37.05
CA PHE A 576 2.83 20.43 37.20
C PHE A 576 3.16 21.58 38.13
N ASN A 577 3.80 21.32 39.28
CA ASN A 577 4.21 22.35 40.22
C ASN A 577 5.17 23.34 39.58
N ARG A 578 6.16 22.84 38.83
CA ARG A 578 7.10 23.70 38.09
C ARG A 578 6.40 24.55 37.03
N LEU A 579 5.43 23.99 36.30
CA LEU A 579 4.63 24.73 35.33
C LEU A 579 3.76 25.79 36.03
N TYR A 580 3.11 25.43 37.14
CA TYR A 580 2.28 26.32 37.94
C TYR A 580 3.09 27.47 38.53
N ASP A 581 4.25 27.19 39.12
CA ASP A 581 5.12 28.19 39.74
C ASP A 581 5.75 29.12 38.68
N THR A 582 5.92 28.61 37.46
CA THR A 582 6.47 29.38 36.33
C THR A 582 5.43 30.29 35.68
N ASP A 583 4.24 29.76 35.42
CA ASP A 583 3.14 30.50 34.80
C ASP A 583 1.78 29.91 35.23
N PRO A 584 1.18 30.43 36.32
CA PRO A 584 -0.10 29.93 36.82
C PRO A 584 -1.25 30.06 35.82
N ALA A 585 -1.16 31.02 34.88
CA ALA A 585 -2.20 31.21 33.87
C ALA A 585 -2.19 30.07 32.84
N SER A 586 -0.99 29.56 32.49
CA SER A 586 -0.82 28.49 31.49
C SER A 586 -1.47 27.17 31.89
N VAL A 587 -1.57 26.86 33.18
CA VAL A 587 -2.27 25.66 33.67
C VAL A 587 -3.79 25.83 33.67
N GLY A 588 -4.30 27.05 33.47
CA GLY A 588 -5.72 27.38 33.55
C GLY A 588 -6.59 26.67 32.52
N ASP A 589 -6.00 26.29 31.38
CA ASP A 589 -6.66 25.60 30.26
C ASP A 589 -6.64 24.07 30.37
N MET A 590 -5.99 23.54 31.39
CA MET A 590 -6.00 22.11 31.67
C MET A 590 -7.39 21.59 32.12
N PRO A 591 -7.69 20.29 32.05
CA PRO A 591 -8.92 19.74 32.63
C PRO A 591 -9.05 20.05 34.14
N LYS A 592 -10.23 20.50 34.59
CA LYS A 592 -10.47 20.96 35.98
C LYS A 592 -10.17 19.92 37.05
N ASP A 593 -10.50 18.65 36.80
CA ASP A 593 -10.20 17.57 37.75
C ASP A 593 -8.69 17.36 37.90
N MET A 594 -7.94 17.45 36.79
CA MET A 594 -6.49 17.31 36.80
C MET A 594 -5.82 18.51 37.49
N GLN A 595 -6.28 19.73 37.21
CA GLN A 595 -5.84 20.93 37.93
C GLN A 595 -6.09 20.76 39.43
N GLY A 596 -7.32 20.38 39.82
CA GLY A 596 -7.70 20.18 41.21
C GLY A 596 -6.86 19.12 41.90
N PHE A 597 -6.61 17.99 41.21
CA PHE A 597 -5.74 16.93 41.71
C PHE A 597 -4.33 17.44 42.03
N TYR A 598 -3.62 17.98 41.05
CA TYR A 598 -2.23 18.39 41.25
C TYR A 598 -2.10 19.61 42.18
N LEU A 599 -3.05 20.55 42.17
CA LEU A 599 -3.11 21.63 43.16
C LEU A 599 -3.32 21.11 44.58
N THR A 600 -4.12 20.06 44.75
CA THR A 600 -4.31 19.41 46.07
C THR A 600 -3.02 18.73 46.51
N VAL A 601 -2.34 18.00 45.61
CA VAL A 601 -1.02 17.41 45.90
C VAL A 601 -0.01 18.49 46.32
N LYS A 602 0.03 19.62 45.61
CA LYS A 602 0.87 20.77 45.94
C LYS A 602 0.54 21.31 47.33
N GLN A 603 -0.72 21.63 47.58
CA GLN A 603 -1.17 22.17 48.86
C GLN A 603 -0.83 21.25 50.04
N LEU A 604 -1.04 19.94 49.89
CA LEU A 604 -0.71 18.94 50.90
C LEU A 604 0.80 18.86 51.14
N THR A 605 1.58 18.85 50.07
CA THR A 605 3.04 18.80 50.16
C THR A 605 3.60 20.07 50.82
N ASP A 606 3.12 21.25 50.41
CA ASP A 606 3.51 22.57 50.96
C ASP A 606 3.15 22.70 52.46
N SER A 607 2.16 21.94 52.92
CA SER A 607 1.76 21.86 54.32
C SER A 607 2.62 20.91 55.19
N GLY A 608 3.57 20.19 54.58
CA GLY A 608 4.47 19.26 55.27
C GLY A 608 4.05 17.78 55.21
N MET A 609 3.06 17.43 54.40
CA MET A 609 2.71 16.03 54.12
C MET A 609 3.77 15.39 53.21
N ALA A 610 4.10 14.12 53.48
CA ALA A 610 4.98 13.35 52.59
C ALA A 610 4.32 13.20 51.21
N SER A 611 5.11 13.32 50.14
CA SER A 611 4.59 13.36 48.77
C SER A 611 3.73 12.16 48.39
N GLU A 612 4.09 10.94 48.81
CA GLU A 612 3.28 9.73 48.55
C GLU A 612 1.92 9.80 49.22
N THR A 613 1.86 10.24 50.49
CA THR A 613 0.61 10.41 51.22
C THR A 613 -0.21 11.55 50.62
N ALA A 614 0.43 12.65 50.19
CA ALA A 614 -0.25 13.76 49.53
C ALA A 614 -0.93 13.33 48.22
N ILE A 615 -0.25 12.50 47.44
CA ILE A 615 -0.77 11.89 46.22
C ILE A 615 -1.98 11.00 46.52
N GLU A 616 -1.86 10.08 47.48
CA GLU A 616 -2.94 9.17 47.84
C GLU A 616 -4.19 9.93 48.31
N GLN A 617 -4.03 10.92 49.18
CA GLN A 617 -5.12 11.74 49.70
C GLN A 617 -5.77 12.54 48.56
N ALA A 618 -4.98 13.17 47.69
CA ALA A 618 -5.49 13.90 46.53
C ALA A 618 -6.24 12.98 45.55
N GLN A 619 -5.77 11.76 45.31
CA GLN A 619 -6.45 10.80 44.44
C GLN A 619 -7.80 10.39 45.02
N ASN A 620 -7.84 10.15 46.34
CA ASN A 620 -9.07 9.82 47.04
C ASN A 620 -10.10 10.95 46.94
N LEU A 621 -9.67 12.19 47.16
CA LEU A 621 -10.51 13.39 47.06
C LEU A 621 -11.02 13.65 45.64
N THR A 622 -10.14 13.57 44.64
CA THR A 622 -10.50 13.95 43.27
C THR A 622 -11.25 12.84 42.55
N TYR A 623 -10.75 11.60 42.61
CA TYR A 623 -11.21 10.50 41.74
C TYR A 623 -12.00 9.40 42.45
N ASN A 624 -11.81 9.17 43.76
CA ASN A 624 -12.44 8.04 44.46
C ASN A 624 -13.68 8.40 45.31
N GLN A 625 -14.06 9.68 45.40
CA GLN A 625 -15.28 10.13 46.09
C GLN A 625 -16.44 10.34 45.12
N THR A 626 -17.65 9.94 45.53
CA THR A 626 -18.88 10.19 44.77
C THR A 626 -19.27 11.68 44.85
N ASP A 627 -19.88 12.21 43.79
CA ASP A 627 -20.29 13.62 43.75
C ASP A 627 -21.31 13.97 44.84
N ALA A 628 -22.18 13.03 45.20
CA ALA A 628 -23.12 13.19 46.32
C ALA A 628 -22.41 13.38 47.67
N LEU A 629 -21.36 12.60 47.92
CA LEU A 629 -20.57 12.73 49.15
C LEU A 629 -19.78 14.04 49.16
N LYS A 630 -19.20 14.46 48.03
CA LYS A 630 -18.51 15.75 47.88
C LYS A 630 -19.44 16.93 48.22
N ALA A 631 -20.67 16.92 47.68
CA ALA A 631 -21.67 17.94 47.95
C ALA A 631 -22.12 17.97 49.42
N GLN A 632 -22.34 16.80 50.03
CA GLN A 632 -22.69 16.68 51.44
C GLN A 632 -21.60 17.24 52.35
N LEU A 633 -20.35 16.86 52.14
CA LEU A 633 -19.22 17.32 52.94
C LEU A 633 -19.02 18.84 52.82
N ALA A 634 -19.13 19.39 51.60
CA ALA A 634 -19.06 20.84 51.39
C ALA A 634 -20.18 21.59 52.14
N SER A 635 -21.40 21.04 52.14
CA SER A 635 -22.53 21.57 52.92
C SER A 635 -22.23 21.55 54.42
N THR A 636 -21.74 20.42 54.95
CA THR A 636 -21.36 20.30 56.38
C THR A 636 -20.27 21.29 56.76
N GLN A 637 -19.26 21.51 55.91
CA GLN A 637 -18.17 22.46 56.20
C GLN A 637 -18.62 23.92 56.30
N SER A 638 -19.75 24.26 55.68
CA SER A 638 -20.33 25.61 55.75
C SER A 638 -21.05 25.89 57.08
N THR A 639 -21.40 24.84 57.83
CA THR A 639 -22.17 24.94 59.09
C THR A 639 -21.39 25.62 60.20
N LYS A 640 -22.11 26.25 61.14
CA LYS A 640 -21.49 26.93 62.29
C LYS A 640 -20.86 25.92 63.25
N GLU A 641 -21.50 24.77 63.39
CA GLU A 641 -21.11 23.64 64.23
C GLU A 641 -19.75 23.11 63.79
N TYR A 642 -19.58 22.84 62.49
CA TYR A 642 -18.31 22.41 61.93
C TYR A 642 -17.17 23.41 62.18
N LYS A 643 -17.41 24.70 61.90
CA LYS A 643 -16.40 25.75 62.10
C LYS A 643 -15.98 25.85 63.58
N LYS A 644 -16.93 25.65 64.50
CA LYS A 644 -16.67 25.63 65.95
C LYS A 644 -15.81 24.43 66.34
N ASP A 645 -16.11 23.24 65.84
CA ASP A 645 -15.35 22.03 66.16
C ASP A 645 -13.93 22.04 65.56
N ARG A 646 -13.79 22.60 64.35
CA ARG A 646 -12.49 22.89 63.73
C ARG A 646 -11.66 23.86 64.57
N SER A 647 -12.28 24.94 65.08
CA SER A 647 -11.59 25.89 65.97
C SER A 647 -11.09 25.20 67.24
N LYS A 648 -11.94 24.42 67.91
CA LYS A 648 -11.53 23.64 69.10
C LYS A 648 -10.40 22.65 68.80
N ALA A 649 -10.41 22.03 67.62
CA ALA A 649 -9.35 21.14 67.19
C ALA A 649 -8.02 21.89 67.04
N MET A 650 -8.05 23.09 66.44
CA MET A 650 -6.91 24.00 66.30
C MET A 650 -6.36 24.46 67.65
N ASP A 651 -7.22 24.87 68.58
CA ASP A 651 -6.81 25.28 69.93
C ASP A 651 -6.14 24.13 70.68
N SER A 652 -6.68 22.91 70.50
CA SER A 652 -6.10 21.68 71.03
C SER A 652 -4.74 21.35 70.42
N ALA A 653 -4.48 21.73 69.16
CA ALA A 653 -3.20 21.53 68.50
C ALA A 653 -2.15 22.49 69.06
N VAL A 654 -2.47 23.78 69.19
CA VAL A 654 -1.57 24.76 69.82
C VAL A 654 -1.28 24.38 71.27
N SER A 655 -2.29 23.95 72.02
CA SER A 655 -2.10 23.48 73.41
C SER A 655 -1.14 22.29 73.47
N SER A 656 -1.19 21.38 72.51
CA SER A 656 -0.27 20.23 72.47
C SER A 656 1.18 20.58 72.09
N MET A 657 1.42 21.77 71.52
CA MET A 657 2.77 22.27 71.22
C MET A 657 3.42 22.98 72.42
N SER A 658 2.63 23.31 73.45
CA SER A 658 3.13 23.96 74.66
C SER A 658 3.80 22.96 75.62
N GLY A 659 5.05 23.24 76.01
CA GLY A 659 5.78 22.46 77.01
C GLY A 659 5.33 22.71 78.46
N PHE A 660 5.79 21.87 79.40
CA PHE A 660 5.33 21.80 80.80
C PHE A 660 5.56 23.07 81.66
N PHE A 661 6.33 24.06 81.17
CA PHE A 661 6.56 25.33 81.86
C PHE A 661 6.55 26.50 80.87
N SER A 662 5.45 27.27 80.79
CA SER A 662 5.50 28.67 80.33
C SER A 662 4.23 29.45 80.68
N TRP A 663 4.41 30.64 81.24
CA TRP A 663 3.34 31.62 81.49
C TRP A 663 3.30 32.57 80.28
N GLY A 664 2.18 32.60 79.54
CA GLY A 664 2.02 33.48 78.36
C GLY A 664 2.23 32.85 76.99
N ASN A 665 1.92 31.55 76.81
CA ASN A 665 2.00 30.89 75.50
C ASN A 665 1.09 31.54 74.44
N PRO A 666 1.53 31.61 73.18
CA PRO A 666 0.74 32.15 72.08
C PRO A 666 -0.51 31.29 71.81
N SER A 667 -1.60 31.96 71.41
CA SER A 667 -2.86 31.33 71.03
C SER A 667 -3.06 31.32 69.51
N ALA A 668 -3.80 30.33 69.01
CA ALA A 668 -4.27 30.32 67.63
C ALA A 668 -5.16 31.53 67.28
N ASP A 669 -5.73 32.19 68.29
CA ASP A 669 -6.61 33.37 68.15
C ASP A 669 -5.89 34.71 68.28
N ASP A 670 -4.57 34.71 68.51
CA ASP A 670 -3.80 35.94 68.58
C ASP A 670 -3.88 36.74 67.27
N GLN A 671 -3.84 38.06 67.37
CA GLN A 671 -3.85 38.97 66.21
C GLN A 671 -2.45 39.19 65.62
N THR A 672 -1.59 38.16 65.71
CA THR A 672 -0.23 38.20 65.16
C THR A 672 -0.18 37.61 63.74
N PRO A 673 0.74 38.07 62.87
CA PRO A 673 0.95 37.48 61.55
C PRO A 673 1.22 35.97 61.61
N GLU A 674 1.91 35.52 62.65
CA GLU A 674 2.27 34.11 62.86
C GLU A 674 1.05 33.26 63.22
N ALA A 675 0.21 33.72 64.15
CA ALA A 675 -1.03 33.03 64.51
C ALA A 675 -2.03 33.00 63.34
N ALA A 676 -2.11 34.07 62.55
CA ALA A 676 -2.92 34.10 61.33
C ALA A 676 -2.45 33.08 60.28
N ARG A 677 -1.13 32.96 60.07
CA ARG A 677 -0.55 31.95 59.17
C ARG A 677 -0.80 30.53 59.67
N PHE A 678 -0.60 30.28 60.97
CA PHE A 678 -0.90 29.00 61.60
C PHE A 678 -2.37 28.62 61.42
N ARG A 679 -3.29 29.56 61.71
CA ARG A 679 -4.72 29.37 61.58
C ARG A 679 -5.12 29.00 60.15
N ASN A 680 -4.57 29.69 59.15
CA ASN A 680 -4.86 29.40 57.75
C ASN A 680 -4.34 28.01 57.32
N ASP A 681 -3.12 27.66 57.72
CA ASP A 681 -2.53 26.33 57.43
C ASP A 681 -3.34 25.23 58.10
N TYR A 682 -3.65 25.38 59.40
CA TYR A 682 -4.40 24.41 60.18
C TYR A 682 -5.83 24.22 59.64
N GLN A 683 -6.56 25.31 59.38
CA GLN A 683 -7.93 25.23 58.87
C GLN A 683 -7.98 24.56 57.49
N SER A 684 -7.02 24.89 56.62
CA SER A 684 -6.93 24.29 55.29
C SER A 684 -6.67 22.78 55.37
N LEU A 685 -5.71 22.37 56.20
CA LEU A 685 -5.41 20.96 56.41
C LEU A 685 -6.55 20.21 57.09
N TYR A 686 -7.20 20.81 58.08
CA TYR A 686 -8.34 20.21 58.77
C TYR A 686 -9.51 19.98 57.81
N ASP A 687 -9.85 20.99 57.00
CA ASP A 687 -10.91 20.88 56.01
C ASP A 687 -10.63 19.79 54.98
N LEU A 688 -9.37 19.62 54.61
CA LEU A 688 -8.94 18.63 53.64
C LEU A 688 -8.91 17.21 54.22
N ASN A 689 -8.35 17.04 55.41
CA ASN A 689 -8.35 15.77 56.13
C ASN A 689 -9.79 15.35 56.47
N TYR A 690 -10.67 16.29 56.82
CA TYR A 690 -12.10 16.02 57.05
C TYR A 690 -12.80 15.48 55.81
N ARG A 691 -12.51 16.04 54.63
CA ARG A 691 -13.04 15.48 53.38
C ARG A 691 -12.47 14.10 53.12
N THR A 692 -11.18 13.90 53.33
CA THR A 692 -10.52 12.63 52.99
C THR A 692 -10.90 11.48 53.93
N THR A 693 -11.21 11.79 55.20
CA THR A 693 -11.74 10.82 56.16
C THR A 693 -13.25 10.58 56.03
N GLY A 694 -13.89 11.08 54.97
CA GLY A 694 -15.32 10.91 54.73
C GLY A 694 -16.21 11.64 55.74
N GLY A 695 -15.71 12.71 56.36
CA GLY A 695 -16.42 13.49 57.37
C GLY A 695 -16.17 13.06 58.82
N ASN A 696 -15.16 12.22 59.08
CA ASN A 696 -14.80 11.84 60.43
C ASN A 696 -13.93 12.93 61.09
N ALA A 697 -14.54 13.72 61.99
CA ALA A 697 -13.91 14.85 62.68
C ALA A 697 -12.73 14.45 63.58
N ASP A 698 -12.80 13.29 64.24
CA ASP A 698 -11.75 12.80 65.15
C ASP A 698 -10.52 12.33 64.37
N ALA A 699 -10.75 11.58 63.29
CA ALA A 699 -9.70 11.18 62.37
C ALA A 699 -9.06 12.41 61.72
N ALA A 700 -9.87 13.39 61.28
CA ALA A 700 -9.39 14.64 60.71
C ALA A 700 -8.54 15.44 61.70
N LYS A 701 -8.97 15.56 62.96
CA LYS A 701 -8.21 16.20 64.03
C LYS A 701 -6.86 15.51 64.24
N LYS A 702 -6.86 14.18 64.40
CA LYS A 702 -5.64 13.41 64.64
C LYS A 702 -4.63 13.56 63.50
N MET A 703 -5.10 13.41 62.26
CA MET A 703 -4.27 13.56 61.06
C MET A 703 -3.72 14.98 60.93
N THR A 704 -4.57 15.99 61.15
CA THR A 704 -4.15 17.41 61.07
C THR A 704 -3.12 17.75 62.12
N ASN A 705 -3.33 17.34 63.38
CA ASN A 705 -2.36 17.56 64.46
C ASN A 705 -1.00 16.91 64.15
N GLN A 706 -1.03 15.68 63.64
CA GLN A 706 0.20 14.96 63.28
C GLN A 706 0.95 15.64 62.12
N GLN A 707 0.23 16.19 61.13
CA GLN A 707 0.83 16.89 59.99
C GLN A 707 1.38 18.25 60.39
N ILE A 708 0.59 19.04 61.10
CA ILE A 708 0.97 20.38 61.57
C ILE A 708 2.18 20.30 62.51
N ALA A 709 2.29 19.29 63.38
CA ALA A 709 3.43 19.14 64.30
C ALA A 709 4.79 18.92 63.59
N ARG A 710 4.81 18.59 62.29
CA ARG A 710 6.05 18.44 61.50
C ARG A 710 6.63 19.77 61.07
N THR A 711 5.79 20.79 60.95
CA THR A 711 6.15 22.08 60.37
C THR A 711 5.79 23.25 61.25
N TRP A 712 5.10 23.05 62.38
CA TRP A 712 4.76 24.11 63.31
C TRP A 712 5.04 23.66 64.73
N SER A 713 5.65 24.56 65.50
CA SER A 713 5.75 24.44 66.96
C SER A 713 5.73 25.84 67.58
N ILE A 714 5.60 25.88 68.90
CA ILE A 714 5.91 27.07 69.70
C ILE A 714 7.43 27.07 69.89
N SER A 715 8.09 28.13 69.41
CA SER A 715 9.54 28.26 69.45
C SER A 715 9.94 29.46 70.30
N GLU A 716 10.97 29.28 71.12
CA GLU A 716 11.57 30.32 71.97
C GLU A 716 12.93 30.78 71.44
N VAL A 717 13.35 30.27 70.28
CA VAL A 717 14.67 30.55 69.68
C VAL A 717 14.95 32.04 69.53
N ASN A 718 13.94 32.87 69.24
CA ASN A 718 14.10 34.32 69.12
C ASN A 718 13.86 35.07 70.45
N GLY A 719 13.94 34.38 71.59
CA GLY A 719 13.89 34.96 72.94
C GLY A 719 12.50 35.08 73.57
N ASN A 720 11.42 35.02 72.78
CA ASN A 720 10.04 34.95 73.28
C ASN A 720 9.28 33.83 72.57
N ALA A 721 8.41 33.12 73.29
CA ALA A 721 7.57 32.06 72.74
C ALA A 721 6.65 32.59 71.63
N LYS A 722 6.84 32.11 70.40
CA LYS A 722 5.99 32.45 69.25
C LYS A 722 5.67 31.19 68.44
N LEU A 723 4.49 31.18 67.82
CA LEU A 723 4.20 30.19 66.78
C LEU A 723 5.15 30.41 65.61
N MET A 724 5.85 29.36 65.19
CA MET A 724 6.83 29.45 64.12
C MET A 724 6.64 28.31 63.12
N LYS A 725 6.44 28.67 61.84
CA LYS A 725 6.45 27.70 60.74
C LYS A 725 7.90 27.27 60.49
N TYR A 726 8.10 25.98 60.27
CA TYR A 726 9.37 25.29 60.30
C TYR A 726 10.18 25.57 61.57
N ALA A 727 9.54 25.64 62.74
CA ALA A 727 10.25 25.79 64.01
C ALA A 727 11.41 24.78 64.14
N PRO A 728 12.61 25.17 64.60
CA PRO A 728 13.72 24.24 64.85
C PRO A 728 13.30 23.04 65.72
N GLU A 729 12.41 23.27 66.69
CA GLU A 729 11.85 22.26 67.57
C GLU A 729 10.92 21.27 66.83
N ALA A 730 10.29 21.69 65.73
CA ALA A 730 9.46 20.82 64.88
C ALA A 730 10.32 20.00 63.91
N LEU A 731 11.32 20.63 63.27
CA LEU A 731 12.18 19.97 62.29
C LEU A 731 13.22 19.04 62.94
N TYR A 732 13.71 19.40 64.13
CA TYR A 732 14.74 18.68 64.87
C TYR A 732 14.21 18.22 66.23
N ASN A 733 13.10 17.47 66.22
CA ASN A 733 12.40 16.99 67.42
C ASN A 733 13.10 15.79 68.09
N TYR A 734 14.34 16.00 68.50
CA TYR A 734 15.18 15.06 69.26
C TYR A 734 16.11 15.85 70.19
N GLY A 735 16.79 15.19 71.14
CA GLY A 735 17.69 15.85 72.08
C GLY A 735 17.00 16.43 73.34
N PRO A 736 17.76 17.10 74.22
CA PRO A 736 17.23 17.65 75.46
C PRO A 736 16.34 18.87 75.22
N SER A 737 15.20 18.98 75.91
CA SER A 737 14.24 20.08 75.71
C SER A 737 14.91 21.46 75.70
N GLY A 738 14.62 22.26 74.67
CA GLY A 738 15.09 23.65 74.54
C GLY A 738 16.53 23.80 74.03
N TRP A 739 17.21 22.72 73.61
CA TRP A 739 18.60 22.79 73.16
C TRP A 739 18.81 23.68 71.93
N GLN A 740 17.85 23.74 71.01
CA GLN A 740 17.93 24.59 69.81
C GLN A 740 17.98 26.07 70.18
N ALA A 741 17.12 26.49 71.12
CA ALA A 741 17.11 27.85 71.63
C ALA A 741 18.38 28.17 72.43
N ALA A 742 18.88 27.21 73.22
CA ALA A 742 20.14 27.37 73.96
C ALA A 742 21.36 27.49 73.03
N GLN A 743 21.47 26.63 72.01
CA GLN A 743 22.53 26.69 71.00
C GLN A 743 22.48 28.02 70.25
N TRP A 744 21.31 28.41 69.74
CA TRP A 744 21.18 29.67 69.03
C TRP A 744 21.51 30.86 69.92
N LYS A 745 21.14 30.85 71.21
CA LYS A 745 21.51 31.91 72.15
C LYS A 745 23.03 32.07 72.29
N GLU A 746 23.76 30.96 72.42
CA GLU A 746 25.23 30.96 72.52
C GLU A 746 25.88 31.47 71.22
N GLU A 747 25.43 30.96 70.08
CA GLU A 747 25.95 31.35 68.76
C GLU A 747 25.60 32.80 68.39
N LYS A 748 24.38 33.24 68.72
CA LYS A 748 23.93 34.63 68.61
C LYS A 748 24.81 35.56 69.44
N GLU A 749 25.08 35.23 70.71
CA GLU A 749 25.99 36.02 71.55
C GLU A 749 27.40 36.10 70.93
N LYS A 750 27.91 34.99 70.40
CA LYS A 750 29.21 34.96 69.72
C LYS A 750 29.23 35.81 68.44
N LEU A 751 28.17 35.76 67.64
CA LEU A 751 28.04 36.60 66.43
C LEU A 751 27.94 38.09 66.77
N MET A 752 27.20 38.45 67.82
CA MET A 752 27.00 39.84 68.22
C MET A 752 28.23 40.46 68.91
N TYR A 753 28.95 39.68 69.74
CA TYR A 753 29.99 40.23 70.62
C TYR A 753 31.41 39.66 70.39
N GLY A 754 31.55 38.54 69.66
CA GLY A 754 32.82 37.83 69.49
C GLY A 754 33.23 36.96 70.69
N ASP A 755 34.45 36.43 70.68
CA ASP A 755 35.00 35.63 71.79
C ASP A 755 35.28 36.53 73.03
N ARG A 756 34.73 36.16 74.19
CA ARG A 756 34.92 36.90 75.46
C ARG A 756 36.28 36.59 76.09
N ASN A 757 37.34 37.27 75.64
CA ASN A 757 38.69 37.05 76.20
C ASN A 757 39.36 38.27 76.86
N ASP A 758 38.80 39.49 76.77
CA ASP A 758 39.48 40.70 77.26
C ASP A 758 38.66 41.53 78.26
N ASP A 759 39.31 41.96 79.35
CA ASP A 759 38.78 42.95 80.30
C ASP A 759 38.85 44.36 79.67
N ILE A 760 37.71 45.03 79.50
CA ILE A 760 37.66 46.40 78.98
C ILE A 760 37.79 47.38 80.14
N THR A 761 38.88 48.14 80.15
CA THR A 761 39.16 49.17 81.17
C THR A 761 38.83 50.55 80.62
N THR A 762 37.69 51.13 81.04
CA THR A 762 37.27 52.47 80.60
C THR A 762 37.79 53.54 81.57
N SER A 763 38.43 54.59 81.04
CA SER A 763 38.92 55.70 81.87
C SER A 763 37.75 56.59 82.35
N PRO A 764 37.82 57.18 83.57
CA PRO A 764 36.77 58.07 84.08
C PRO A 764 36.44 59.25 83.15
N THR A 765 37.39 59.67 82.33
CA THR A 765 37.29 60.81 81.40
C THR A 765 36.35 60.51 80.23
N GLN A 766 36.29 59.26 79.75
CA GLN A 766 35.36 58.84 78.70
C GLN A 766 33.91 58.69 79.19
N LEU A 767 33.71 58.57 80.50
CA LEU A 767 32.40 58.53 81.15
C LEU A 767 31.93 59.92 81.64
N GLY A 768 32.67 60.99 81.33
CA GLY A 768 32.29 62.37 81.65
C GLY A 768 32.64 62.84 83.07
N ILE A 769 33.45 62.11 83.83
CA ILE A 769 33.87 62.50 85.19
C ILE A 769 35.16 63.33 85.10
N THR A 770 35.12 64.61 85.50
CA THR A 770 36.21 65.59 85.22
C THR A 770 36.99 66.13 86.43
N SER A 771 36.82 65.59 87.65
CA SER A 771 37.74 65.93 88.76
C SER A 771 37.80 64.87 89.88
N GLY A 772 39.02 64.57 90.33
CA GLY A 772 39.33 63.67 91.45
C GLY A 772 39.63 62.22 91.02
N ASN A 773 40.66 61.61 91.64
CA ASN A 773 41.15 60.24 91.35
C ASN A 773 40.05 59.17 91.47
N ALA A 774 39.32 58.91 90.40
CA ALA A 774 38.39 57.80 90.28
C ALA A 774 39.08 56.61 89.58
N VAL A 775 38.92 55.42 90.15
CA VAL A 775 39.52 54.18 89.63
C VAL A 775 38.76 53.75 88.36
N PRO A 776 39.44 53.23 87.32
CA PRO A 776 38.77 52.73 86.11
C PRO A 776 37.71 51.68 86.42
N VAL A 777 36.57 51.74 85.73
CA VAL A 777 35.51 50.73 85.84
C VAL A 777 35.83 49.61 84.84
N THR A 778 36.12 48.41 85.33
CA THR A 778 36.31 47.24 84.48
C THR A 778 34.94 46.66 84.14
N SER A 779 34.55 46.75 82.86
CA SER A 779 33.35 46.12 82.33
C SER A 779 33.73 44.84 81.59
N LYS A 780 32.97 43.77 81.81
CA LYS A 780 33.10 42.52 81.03
C LYS A 780 32.12 42.44 79.86
N THR A 781 31.37 43.50 79.59
CA THR A 781 30.37 43.52 78.51
C THR A 781 30.98 44.16 77.26
N PRO A 782 31.22 43.40 76.17
CA PRO A 782 31.76 43.95 74.93
C PRO A 782 30.79 44.93 74.26
N GLU A 783 31.29 45.89 73.48
CA GLU A 783 30.44 46.65 72.55
C GLU A 783 29.88 45.71 71.47
N SER A 784 28.59 45.86 71.13
CA SER A 784 27.97 45.06 70.08
C SER A 784 28.65 45.36 68.73
N ARG A 785 29.11 44.31 68.05
CA ARG A 785 29.69 44.42 66.69
C ARG A 785 28.61 44.65 65.63
N ILE A 786 27.35 44.53 66.00
CA ILE A 786 26.18 44.60 65.12
C ILE A 786 25.24 45.67 65.67
N GLY A 787 24.80 46.61 64.82
CA GLY A 787 23.93 47.74 65.21
C GLY A 787 22.46 47.38 65.48
N GLY A 788 22.16 46.12 65.77
CA GLY A 788 20.81 45.59 65.96
C GLY A 788 20.83 44.19 66.60
N ASP A 789 19.66 43.62 66.84
CA ASP A 789 19.50 42.30 67.43
C ASP A 789 19.38 41.21 66.35
N LEU A 790 19.98 40.04 66.55
CA LEU A 790 19.91 38.93 65.59
C LEU A 790 18.73 38.00 65.89
N GLU A 791 18.02 37.58 64.85
CA GLU A 791 16.94 36.59 64.92
C GLU A 791 17.03 35.60 63.75
N ILE A 792 16.54 34.38 63.94
CA ILE A 792 16.39 33.43 62.84
C ILE A 792 14.98 33.51 62.26
N THR A 793 14.88 33.48 60.93
CA THR A 793 13.61 33.51 60.22
C THR A 793 13.55 32.34 59.22
N PRO A 794 12.44 31.58 59.18
CA PRO A 794 12.25 30.51 58.22
C PRO A 794 11.91 31.09 56.84
N ASP A 795 12.45 30.50 55.79
CA ASP A 795 12.23 30.91 54.40
C ASP A 795 11.98 29.69 53.47
N VAL A 796 11.98 29.93 52.15
CA VAL A 796 11.75 28.88 51.13
C VAL A 796 12.81 27.78 51.16
N LEU A 797 14.04 28.10 51.55
CA LEU A 797 15.13 27.12 51.64
C LEU A 797 15.03 26.32 52.94
N THR A 798 14.52 26.90 54.04
CA THR A 798 14.31 26.19 55.31
C THR A 798 13.47 24.92 55.12
N ALA A 799 12.42 24.99 54.30
CA ALA A 799 11.59 23.83 53.97
C ALA A 799 12.34 22.74 53.17
N ARG A 800 13.42 23.08 52.46
CA ARG A 800 14.18 22.16 51.60
C ARG A 800 15.39 21.54 52.28
N ASN A 801 16.12 22.33 53.07
CA ASN A 801 17.42 21.92 53.61
C ASN A 801 17.56 22.06 55.13
N GLY A 802 16.56 22.62 55.81
CA GLY A 802 16.53 22.75 57.27
C GLY A 802 17.38 23.89 57.84
N ASP A 803 17.87 24.82 57.00
CA ASP A 803 18.64 25.97 57.44
C ASP A 803 17.78 27.24 57.48
N TYR A 804 18.09 28.16 58.41
CA TYR A 804 17.35 29.38 58.69
C TYR A 804 18.12 30.61 58.23
N ALA A 805 17.43 31.62 57.71
CA ALA A 805 18.06 32.91 57.45
C ALA A 805 18.33 33.63 58.77
N ILE A 806 19.56 34.13 58.95
CA ILE A 806 19.87 35.03 60.07
C ILE A 806 19.51 36.45 59.64
N MET A 807 18.63 37.09 60.39
CA MET A 807 18.18 38.46 60.15
C MET A 807 18.69 39.37 61.25
N VAL A 808 19.02 40.61 60.90
CA VAL A 808 19.33 41.68 61.86
C VAL A 808 18.15 42.63 61.95
N ARG A 809 17.64 42.80 63.18
CA ARG A 809 16.56 43.71 63.56
C ARG A 809 17.15 44.97 64.16
N THR A 810 17.00 46.10 63.47
CA THR A 810 17.48 47.41 63.91
C THR A 810 16.29 48.31 64.26
N LYS A 811 16.44 49.16 65.28
CA LYS A 811 15.50 50.26 65.57
C LYS A 811 16.12 51.58 65.15
N ASP A 812 15.38 52.39 64.41
CA ASP A 812 15.80 53.76 64.14
C ASP A 812 15.51 54.70 65.33
N LYS A 813 15.86 55.98 65.20
CA LYS A 813 15.72 56.99 66.26
C LYS A 813 14.26 57.25 66.68
N ASP A 814 13.30 56.89 65.84
CA ASP A 814 11.86 57.06 66.07
C ASP A 814 11.21 55.76 66.57
N GLY A 815 12.00 54.70 66.76
CA GLY A 815 11.56 53.41 67.28
C GLY A 815 10.94 52.49 66.23
N ILE A 816 11.07 52.80 64.93
CA ILE A 816 10.57 51.96 63.84
C ILE A 816 11.57 50.82 63.61
N GLU A 817 11.05 49.59 63.57
CA GLU A 817 11.85 48.37 63.37
C GLU A 817 12.07 48.09 61.88
N ALA A 818 13.32 47.84 61.50
CA ALA A 818 13.71 47.34 60.19
C ALA A 818 14.42 45.98 60.33
N VAL A 819 14.11 45.05 59.43
CA VAL A 819 14.66 43.68 59.43
C VAL A 819 15.30 43.40 58.07
N GLN A 820 16.57 42.99 58.06
CA GLN A 820 17.32 42.68 56.83
C GLN A 820 18.21 41.44 57.02
N PRO A 821 18.62 40.72 55.96
CA PRO A 821 19.52 39.59 56.08
C PRO A 821 20.86 40.01 56.71
N PHE A 822 21.41 39.16 57.57
CA PHE A 822 22.76 39.30 58.07
C PHE A 822 23.75 38.70 57.06
N TYR A 823 24.83 39.41 56.75
CA TYR A 823 25.78 38.99 55.71
C TYR A 823 27.14 38.63 56.30
N ASP A 824 27.82 37.66 55.68
CA ASP A 824 29.22 37.33 55.99
C ASP A 824 30.19 38.41 55.45
N SER A 825 31.48 38.27 55.73
CA SER A 825 32.53 39.18 55.24
C SER A 825 32.69 39.22 53.71
N TYR A 826 32.01 38.33 52.98
CA TYR A 826 32.00 38.22 51.52
C TYR A 826 30.68 38.69 50.90
N GLY A 827 29.77 39.27 51.69
CA GLY A 827 28.48 39.77 51.21
C GLY A 827 27.45 38.68 50.92
N ARG A 828 27.62 37.47 51.45
CA ARG A 828 26.66 36.37 51.30
C ARG A 828 25.73 36.31 52.53
N PRO A 829 24.42 36.10 52.36
CA PRO A 829 23.50 35.96 53.48
C PRO A 829 23.92 34.78 54.37
N MET A 830 24.12 35.05 55.65
CA MET A 830 24.43 34.06 56.68
C MET A 830 23.18 33.25 57.02
N ARG A 831 23.38 31.96 57.26
CA ARG A 831 22.32 31.03 57.61
C ARG A 831 22.74 30.19 58.81
N TRP A 832 21.75 29.78 59.59
CA TRP A 832 21.94 28.97 60.78
C TRP A 832 21.33 27.59 60.58
N LYS A 833 22.02 26.55 61.04
CA LYS A 833 21.52 25.18 61.04
C LYS A 833 21.70 24.57 62.43
N PRO A 834 20.61 24.16 63.12
CA PRO A 834 20.73 23.46 64.40
C PRO A 834 21.53 22.18 64.25
N SER A 835 22.44 21.92 65.18
CA SER A 835 23.23 20.69 65.21
C SER A 835 23.52 20.27 66.64
N LEU A 836 22.80 19.24 67.11
CA LEU A 836 22.93 18.75 68.49
C LEU A 836 24.32 18.19 68.75
N ASP A 837 24.89 17.49 67.77
CA ASP A 837 26.21 16.87 67.86
C ASP A 837 27.33 17.92 67.90
N GLU A 838 27.09 19.12 67.37
CA GLU A 838 28.05 20.24 67.41
C GLU A 838 27.90 21.10 68.67
N TRP A 839 26.81 20.97 69.43
CA TRP A 839 26.54 21.75 70.63
C TRP A 839 27.39 21.30 71.83
N GLU A 840 28.33 22.15 72.25
CA GLU A 840 29.35 21.83 73.28
C GLU A 840 28.79 21.32 74.63
N PRO A 841 27.71 21.88 75.19
CA PRO A 841 27.08 21.34 76.40
C PRO A 841 26.63 19.88 76.23
N TYR A 842 26.10 19.52 75.06
CA TYR A 842 25.69 18.15 74.78
C TYR A 842 26.89 17.21 74.68
N LYS A 843 27.95 17.60 73.95
CA LYS A 843 29.20 16.83 73.87
C LYS A 843 29.79 16.54 75.25
N LYS A 844 29.87 17.55 76.12
CA LYS A 844 30.34 17.38 77.51
C LYS A 844 29.44 16.44 78.30
N SER A 845 28.12 16.56 78.15
CA SER A 845 27.18 15.68 78.86
C SER A 845 27.30 14.20 78.45
N ILE A 846 27.63 13.93 77.18
CA ILE A 846 27.90 12.58 76.68
C ILE A 846 29.23 12.08 77.25
N GLN A 847 30.30 12.89 77.22
CA GLN A 847 31.59 12.52 77.81
C GLN A 847 31.51 12.26 79.32
N GLU A 848 30.76 13.08 80.07
CA GLU A 848 30.53 12.89 81.51
C GLU A 848 29.74 11.61 81.80
N ARG A 849 28.73 11.27 80.96
CA ARG A 849 28.02 9.98 81.08
C ARG A 849 28.94 8.81 80.79
N GLU A 850 29.74 8.87 79.73
CA GLU A 850 30.70 7.82 79.40
C GLU A 850 31.74 7.61 80.51
N GLN A 851 32.24 8.69 81.12
CA GLN A 851 33.13 8.61 82.29
C GLN A 851 32.43 7.98 83.50
N LYS A 852 31.19 8.41 83.80
CA LYS A 852 30.43 7.88 84.93
C LYS A 852 30.08 6.40 84.74
N ASP A 853 29.70 6.00 83.54
CA ASP A 853 29.43 4.59 83.20
C ASP A 853 30.70 3.73 83.34
N GLN A 854 31.87 4.26 82.93
CA GLN A 854 33.16 3.60 83.17
C GLN A 854 33.48 3.48 84.67
N GLU A 855 33.27 4.52 85.47
CA GLU A 855 33.47 4.49 86.92
C GLU A 855 32.53 3.49 87.62
N GLU A 856 31.26 3.39 87.21
CA GLU A 856 30.31 2.42 87.74
C GLU A 856 30.69 0.98 87.38
N ILE A 857 31.19 0.74 86.15
CA ILE A 857 31.73 -0.56 85.73
C ILE A 857 32.94 -0.96 86.60
N ILE A 858 33.87 -0.03 86.83
CA ILE A 858 35.06 -0.26 87.66
C ILE A 858 34.65 -0.59 89.11
N LYS A 859 33.78 0.22 89.73
CA LYS A 859 33.23 -0.06 91.08
C LYS A 859 32.54 -1.43 91.14
N GLY A 860 31.77 -1.79 90.11
CA GLY A 860 31.11 -3.08 90.01
C GLY A 860 32.08 -4.27 89.87
N GLN A 861 33.25 -4.06 89.26
CA GLN A 861 34.33 -5.05 89.20
C GLN A 861 35.07 -5.17 90.54
N GLU A 862 35.38 -4.07 91.21
CA GLU A 862 36.03 -4.06 92.53
C GLU A 862 35.19 -4.74 93.61
N ILE A 863 33.87 -4.48 93.63
CA ILE A 863 32.94 -5.14 94.57
C ILE A 863 32.88 -6.65 94.33
N ARG A 864 32.88 -7.09 93.05
CA ARG A 864 32.92 -8.52 92.71
C ARG A 864 34.23 -9.16 93.16
N GLY A 865 35.37 -8.54 92.85
CA GLY A 865 36.68 -9.01 93.29
C GLY A 865 36.82 -9.09 94.82
N PHE A 866 36.25 -8.13 95.56
CA PHE A 866 36.19 -8.18 97.02
C PHE A 866 35.35 -9.36 97.55
N LYS A 867 34.15 -9.58 96.98
CA LYS A 867 33.27 -10.68 97.36
C LYS A 867 33.87 -12.06 97.06
N ASP A 868 34.55 -12.20 95.93
CA ASP A 868 35.19 -13.47 95.54
C ASP A 868 36.35 -13.83 96.47
N LYS A 869 37.18 -12.85 96.88
CA LYS A 869 38.22 -13.04 97.90
C LYS A 869 37.63 -13.45 99.25
N HIS A 870 36.54 -12.81 99.68
CA HIS A 870 35.85 -13.16 100.92
C HIS A 870 35.26 -14.58 100.89
N ARG A 871 34.64 -14.97 99.77
CA ARG A 871 34.11 -16.34 99.60
C ARG A 871 35.21 -17.40 99.66
N ALA A 872 36.37 -17.14 99.05
CA ALA A 872 37.51 -18.05 99.12
C ALA A 872 38.04 -18.23 100.56
N ILE A 873 38.06 -17.16 101.36
CA ILE A 873 38.43 -17.21 102.78
C ILE A 873 37.39 -17.99 103.59
N ASP A 874 36.09 -17.75 103.38
CA ASP A 874 35.01 -18.47 104.07
C ASP A 874 35.01 -19.97 103.76
N GLU A 875 35.33 -20.35 102.51
CA GLU A 875 35.46 -21.76 102.12
C GLU A 875 36.67 -22.43 102.77
N GLN A 876 37.81 -21.75 102.87
CA GLN A 876 38.95 -22.24 103.64
C GLN A 876 38.59 -22.40 105.12
N TYR A 877 37.91 -21.41 105.70
CA TYR A 877 37.52 -21.44 107.11
C TYR A 877 36.56 -22.59 107.41
N ARG A 878 35.57 -22.84 106.52
CA ARG A 878 34.67 -23.99 106.61
C ARG A 878 35.40 -25.31 106.52
N ARG A 879 36.32 -25.48 105.56
CA ARG A 879 37.13 -26.71 105.46
C ARG A 879 37.93 -26.95 106.75
N PHE A 880 38.58 -25.93 107.31
CA PHE A 880 39.30 -26.05 108.57
C PHE A 880 38.39 -26.26 109.79
N HIS A 881 37.13 -25.83 109.72
CA HIS A 881 36.13 -26.09 110.77
C HIS A 881 35.64 -27.54 110.70
N ASP A 882 35.25 -28.02 109.53
CA ASP A 882 34.76 -29.40 109.33
C ASP A 882 35.84 -30.43 109.64
N ASP A 883 37.10 -30.19 109.24
CA ASP A 883 38.23 -31.03 109.61
C ASP A 883 38.49 -31.08 111.13
N ARG A 884 38.14 -29.99 111.85
CA ARG A 884 38.22 -29.93 113.31
C ARG A 884 37.07 -30.69 113.95
N VAL A 885 35.84 -30.47 113.47
CA VAL A 885 34.63 -31.09 114.02
C VAL A 885 34.63 -32.60 113.78
N ASN A 886 35.04 -33.07 112.60
CA ASN A 886 35.13 -34.51 112.32
C ASN A 886 36.24 -35.18 113.14
N ARG A 887 37.37 -34.51 113.38
CA ARG A 887 38.38 -34.99 114.35
C ARG A 887 37.85 -35.03 115.78
N PHE A 888 36.97 -34.11 116.17
CA PHE A 888 36.37 -34.09 117.50
C PHE A 888 35.26 -35.15 117.67
N LYS A 889 34.52 -35.50 116.61
CA LYS A 889 33.49 -36.57 116.67
C LYS A 889 34.09 -37.95 116.95
N ASN A 890 35.35 -38.20 116.62
CA ASN A 890 36.06 -39.43 117.00
C ASN A 890 36.33 -39.58 118.52
N TYR A 891 36.19 -38.52 119.32
CA TYR A 891 36.43 -38.57 120.77
C TYR A 891 35.17 -38.80 121.62
N PHE A 892 33.98 -38.90 121.01
CA PHE A 892 32.72 -39.24 121.71
C PHE A 892 31.85 -40.18 120.86
N SER A 893 32.31 -41.41 120.59
CA SER A 893 31.42 -42.54 120.25
C SER A 893 31.17 -43.35 121.51
N TRP A 894 30.00 -43.18 122.12
CA TRP A 894 29.45 -44.23 122.97
C TRP A 894 28.78 -45.24 122.04
N SER A 895 29.36 -46.44 122.04
CA SER A 895 28.66 -47.65 121.61
C SER A 895 27.33 -47.73 122.33
N ASN A 896 26.35 -48.23 121.62
CA ASN A 896 25.29 -49.14 122.04
C ASN A 896 24.18 -48.92 121.00
N GLU A 897 24.14 -49.70 119.93
CA GLU A 897 24.70 -51.05 119.71
C GLU A 897 25.12 -51.25 118.26
#